data_AF-A0AAF0F038-F1
#
_entry.id   AF-A0AAF0F038-F1
#
_cell.length_a   1.000
_cell.length_b   1.000
_cell.length_c   1.000
_cell.angle_alpha   90.00
_cell.angle_beta   90.00
_cell.angle_gamma   90.00
#
_symmetry.space_group_name_H-M   'P 1'
#
loop_
_entity.id
_entity.type
_entity.pdbx_description
1 polymer ?
#
loop_
_entity_poly.entity_id
_entity_poly.type
_entity_poly.pdbx_seq_one_letter_code
_entity_poly.pdbx_strand_id
1 'polypeptide(L)'
;MALARCAARAVHGTARPHKAASTAFYRPLPDIGVSWKASEDDIAEARRSALSRNMRFRDDEADELRTLHNRLSELQKQVHALEAEQKDVGAAIPALAKQAKSDEAVAAALEAKRTRARELRAELRDASHTVSECNARSIEIRNAWPNRMHNRVPLGAESQSQIVALCDARAESAALPRVELPCTASALDAALADALPRSASDDHLQRADALPHGGVDMSAGITTTGPSWPYLIGTLSLLEHALTQYALATALRHGFTITSVPDVVKTDIAERCGFRPRDEASAQTYFVDTQRDEAGAALCLAGTAEIPLAAYVANHTYDATSHGAGGDVRALPLPVKLAALGHAFRAEAGARGTDTRGLYRIHQFSKVEMFVVTDAASSDATLESLRGVQEEIAQGLGLLYRVLDMSSEELGASAYRKYDVEAWMPGRGSWGEICSASNCTDYQARRLAIKYRPAAKDGEKAKLQYAHTLNATAAAIPRLIVALLETYGGGKQLVLPTSLQRFWLGGDGDERVRWVSPKATNPAGRPSHARGLHTMRAVRPVEGVRPAESVRAPGPLSMPTRRLHASARTSKSFQEYKDELRARAARHGTDPTTIVVAFALLHELTAILPLFLLAPLFAALGVSESILDFLESFRTSLVSEETQSALHAKLHEWIVRGTKVATKLCSRCDEYLATPSEAPNSPVALWLASLTSAYVVVKLLMPVRLAACVALAPWTARRALGPLKRLVRRTR
;
A
#
# COMPACT_ATOMS: atom_id res chain seq x y z
N MET A 1 -53.62 -26.62 -25.24
CA MET A 1 -53.40 -27.51 -24.08
C MET A 1 -51.96 -28.03 -23.91
N ALA A 2 -51.10 -28.10 -24.94
CA ALA A 2 -49.68 -28.45 -24.76
C ALA A 2 -48.82 -27.29 -24.21
N LEU A 3 -49.09 -26.04 -24.62
CA LEU A 3 -48.42 -24.84 -24.09
C LEU A 3 -48.77 -24.52 -22.63
N ALA A 4 -49.94 -24.93 -22.15
CA ALA A 4 -50.33 -24.80 -20.75
C ALA A 4 -49.64 -25.83 -19.83
N ARG A 5 -49.12 -26.94 -20.38
CA ARG A 5 -48.36 -27.96 -19.62
C ARG A 5 -46.89 -27.59 -19.43
N CYS A 6 -46.32 -26.75 -20.30
CA CYS A 6 -44.98 -26.19 -20.10
C CYS A 6 -44.95 -25.11 -19.00
N ALA A 7 -46.00 -24.28 -18.89
CA ALA A 7 -46.09 -23.27 -17.83
C ALA A 7 -46.28 -23.87 -16.43
N ALA A 8 -46.96 -25.02 -16.30
CA ALA A 8 -47.18 -25.69 -15.02
C ALA A 8 -45.95 -26.46 -14.49
N ARG A 9 -45.01 -26.88 -15.37
CA ARG A 9 -43.74 -27.50 -14.95
C ARG A 9 -42.69 -26.49 -14.43
N ALA A 10 -42.86 -25.20 -14.74
CA ALA A 10 -42.01 -24.14 -14.20
C ALA A 10 -42.38 -23.71 -12.77
N VAL A 11 -43.56 -24.12 -12.26
CA VAL A 11 -44.09 -23.64 -10.97
C VAL A 11 -43.94 -24.66 -9.84
N HIS A 12 -43.77 -25.95 -10.12
CA HIS A 12 -43.68 -27.01 -9.09
C HIS A 12 -42.46 -27.94 -9.19
N GLY A 13 -41.41 -27.50 -9.89
CA GLY A 13 -40.08 -28.06 -9.67
C GLY A 13 -39.60 -27.61 -8.29
N THR A 14 -39.61 -28.52 -7.33
CA THR A 14 -38.94 -28.36 -6.04
C THR A 14 -37.46 -28.07 -6.30
N ALA A 15 -37.16 -26.79 -6.46
CA ALA A 15 -35.85 -26.26 -6.20
C ALA A 15 -35.54 -26.71 -4.77
N ARG A 16 -34.74 -27.79 -4.65
CA ARG A 16 -33.72 -27.81 -3.59
C ARG A 16 -33.18 -26.40 -3.59
N PRO A 17 -33.22 -25.67 -2.45
CA PRO A 17 -32.63 -24.35 -2.45
C PRO A 17 -31.23 -24.55 -3.01
N HIS A 18 -30.99 -24.03 -4.22
CA HIS A 18 -29.68 -23.54 -4.53
C HIS A 18 -29.42 -22.67 -3.32
N LYS A 19 -28.54 -23.15 -2.43
CA LYS A 19 -27.99 -22.32 -1.39
C LYS A 19 -27.60 -21.08 -2.15
N ALA A 20 -28.42 -20.02 -2.03
CA ALA A 20 -28.01 -18.68 -2.37
C ALA A 20 -26.66 -18.62 -1.72
N ALA A 21 -25.60 -18.58 -2.55
CA ALA A 21 -24.24 -18.80 -2.12
C ALA A 21 -24.11 -17.96 -0.87
N SER A 22 -24.09 -18.63 0.29
CA SER A 22 -24.24 -17.94 1.56
C SER A 22 -23.13 -16.92 1.51
N THR A 23 -23.49 -15.63 1.47
CA THR A 23 -22.59 -14.48 1.47
C THR A 23 -21.24 -14.94 1.95
N ALA A 24 -20.35 -15.26 1.00
CA ALA A 24 -19.22 -16.13 1.31
C ALA A 24 -18.32 -15.32 2.22
N PHE A 25 -18.48 -15.55 3.53
CA PHE A 25 -17.64 -14.98 4.56
C PHE A 25 -16.22 -15.16 4.09
N TYR A 26 -15.50 -14.05 4.02
CA TYR A 26 -14.06 -14.05 3.78
C TYR A 26 -13.45 -15.21 4.55
N ARG A 27 -12.89 -16.19 3.84
CA ARG A 27 -12.00 -17.16 4.47
C ARG A 27 -10.65 -16.47 4.56
N PRO A 28 -10.17 -16.16 5.78
CA PRO A 28 -8.83 -15.64 5.94
C PRO A 28 -7.86 -16.58 5.23
N LEU A 29 -6.83 -16.01 4.59
CA LEU A 29 -5.69 -16.83 4.21
C LEU A 29 -5.20 -17.56 5.45
N PRO A 30 -4.64 -18.78 5.30
CA PRO A 30 -3.96 -19.43 6.41
C PRO A 30 -3.00 -18.44 7.09
N ASP A 31 -2.84 -18.60 8.40
CA ASP A 31 -1.82 -17.86 9.14
C ASP A 31 -0.51 -17.89 8.35
N ILE A 32 0.17 -16.74 8.35
CA ILE A 32 1.37 -16.55 7.56
C ILE A 32 2.25 -17.77 7.76
N GLY A 33 2.55 -18.47 6.66
CA GLY A 33 3.33 -19.70 6.64
C GLY A 33 4.81 -19.45 6.91
N VAL A 34 5.13 -18.59 7.87
CA VAL A 34 6.46 -18.36 8.43
C VAL A 34 6.83 -19.53 9.34
N SER A 35 6.75 -20.72 8.77
CA SER A 35 7.41 -21.94 9.20
C SER A 35 8.89 -21.92 8.80
N TRP A 36 9.55 -20.77 8.98
CA TRP A 36 10.99 -20.84 9.25
C TRP A 36 11.07 -21.71 10.50
N LYS A 37 11.91 -22.73 10.49
CA LYS A 37 12.08 -23.58 11.68
C LYS A 37 12.59 -22.77 12.88
N ALA A 38 12.90 -21.48 12.66
CA ALA A 38 13.61 -20.60 13.57
C ALA A 38 14.84 -21.35 14.08
N SER A 39 15.48 -22.10 13.17
CA SER A 39 16.71 -22.79 13.47
C SER A 39 17.80 -21.77 13.72
N GLU A 40 18.88 -22.20 14.37
CA GLU A 40 20.01 -21.32 14.66
C GLU A 40 20.57 -20.70 13.37
N ASP A 41 20.69 -21.49 12.31
CA ASP A 41 21.15 -21.03 11.00
C ASP A 41 20.17 -20.03 10.36
N ASP A 42 18.86 -20.30 10.44
CA ASP A 42 17.83 -19.40 9.88
C ASP A 42 17.87 -18.03 10.59
N ILE A 43 17.98 -18.04 11.91
CA ILE A 43 18.03 -16.81 12.72
C ILE A 43 19.33 -16.06 12.46
N ALA A 44 20.46 -16.75 12.40
CA ALA A 44 21.75 -16.14 12.10
C ALA A 44 21.76 -15.48 10.72
N GLU A 45 21.18 -16.13 9.71
CA GLU A 45 21.02 -15.56 8.38
C GLU A 45 20.08 -14.35 8.37
N ALA A 46 18.96 -14.42 9.11
CA ALA A 46 18.03 -13.30 9.24
C ALA A 46 18.69 -12.08 9.89
N ARG A 47 19.47 -12.29 10.97
CA ARG A 47 20.26 -11.24 11.64
C ARG A 47 21.26 -10.61 10.68
N ARG A 48 22.05 -11.42 9.96
CA ARG A 48 23.00 -10.91 8.95
C ARG A 48 22.32 -10.10 7.85
N SER A 49 21.22 -10.62 7.31
CA SER A 49 20.46 -9.95 6.25
C SER A 49 19.85 -8.64 6.74
N ALA A 50 19.23 -8.62 7.93
CA ALA A 50 18.63 -7.42 8.50
C ALA A 50 19.69 -6.34 8.79
N LEU A 51 20.83 -6.72 9.37
CA LEU A 51 21.94 -5.80 9.63
C LEU A 51 22.46 -5.19 8.33
N SER A 52 22.69 -6.03 7.30
CA SER A 52 23.19 -5.56 5.99
C SER A 52 22.19 -4.65 5.25
N ARG A 53 20.89 -4.79 5.52
CA ARG A 53 19.81 -3.98 4.94
C ARG A 53 19.48 -2.73 5.76
N ASN A 54 20.19 -2.47 6.86
CA ASN A 54 19.84 -1.44 7.83
C ASN A 54 18.36 -1.53 8.28
N MET A 55 17.89 -2.75 8.51
CA MET A 55 16.54 -3.05 8.98
C MET A 55 16.55 -3.43 10.46
N ARG A 56 15.53 -2.98 11.19
CA ARG A 56 15.34 -3.37 12.58
C ARG A 56 14.97 -4.85 12.65
N PHE A 57 15.84 -5.64 13.28
CA PHE A 57 15.56 -6.99 13.76
C PHE A 57 16.46 -7.23 14.98
N ARG A 58 15.90 -7.15 16.18
CA ARG A 58 16.71 -7.11 17.41
C ARG A 58 17.11 -8.52 17.87
N ASP A 59 18.22 -8.62 18.59
CA ASP A 59 18.72 -9.92 19.06
C ASP A 59 17.77 -10.59 20.05
N ASP A 60 17.12 -9.82 20.92
CA ASP A 60 16.09 -10.28 21.86
C ASP A 60 14.86 -10.81 21.13
N GLU A 61 14.38 -10.10 20.09
CA GLU A 61 13.26 -10.55 19.24
C GLU A 61 13.59 -11.88 18.53
N ALA A 62 14.83 -12.03 18.06
CA ALA A 62 15.30 -13.27 17.42
C ALA A 62 15.36 -14.46 18.40
N ASP A 63 15.84 -14.25 19.63
CA ASP A 63 15.89 -15.30 20.67
C ASP A 63 14.49 -15.65 21.20
N GLU A 64 13.62 -14.65 21.34
CA GLU A 64 12.22 -14.82 21.71
C GLU A 64 11.49 -15.70 20.70
N LEU A 65 11.75 -15.52 19.40
CA LEU A 65 11.09 -16.28 18.35
C LEU A 65 11.35 -17.79 18.43
N ARG A 66 12.56 -18.19 18.83
CA ARG A 66 12.91 -19.60 19.07
C ARG A 66 12.09 -20.16 20.25
N THR A 67 11.99 -19.39 21.32
CA THR A 67 11.20 -19.75 22.51
C THR A 67 9.71 -19.87 22.15
N LEU A 68 9.17 -18.91 21.39
CA LEU A 68 7.81 -18.95 20.88
C LEU A 68 7.55 -20.14 19.97
N HIS A 69 8.50 -20.51 19.09
CA HIS A 69 8.33 -21.68 18.22
C HIS A 69 8.22 -22.98 19.01
N ASN A 70 9.11 -23.20 19.98
CA ASN A 70 9.07 -24.38 20.85
C ASN A 70 7.78 -24.39 21.69
N ARG A 71 7.40 -23.24 22.24
CA ARG A 71 6.17 -23.09 23.03
C ARG A 71 4.93 -23.39 22.20
N LEU A 72 4.84 -22.87 20.98
CA LEU A 72 3.76 -23.14 20.04
C LEU A 72 3.67 -24.62 19.68
N SER A 73 4.81 -25.27 19.40
CA SER A 73 4.82 -26.70 19.11
C SER A 73 4.29 -27.52 20.29
N GLU A 74 4.67 -27.17 21.51
CA GLU A 74 4.19 -27.86 22.71
C GLU A 74 2.70 -27.59 23.00
N LEU A 75 2.26 -26.34 22.89
CA LEU A 75 0.85 -25.97 23.01
C LEU A 75 -0.02 -26.68 21.96
N GLN A 76 0.45 -26.83 20.73
CA GLN A 76 -0.26 -27.57 19.68
C GLN A 76 -0.42 -29.06 20.04
N LYS A 77 0.61 -29.70 20.60
CA LYS A 77 0.50 -31.07 21.10
C LYS A 77 -0.51 -31.18 22.24
N GLN A 78 -0.49 -30.22 23.16
CA GLN A 78 -1.44 -30.16 24.28
C GLN A 78 -2.88 -30.00 23.77
N VAL A 79 -3.13 -29.07 22.84
CA VAL A 79 -4.45 -28.90 22.20
C VAL A 79 -4.90 -30.20 21.54
N HIS A 80 -4.04 -30.86 20.76
CA HIS A 80 -4.40 -32.13 20.12
C HIS A 80 -4.69 -33.25 21.13
N ALA A 81 -3.96 -33.32 22.25
CA ALA A 81 -4.24 -34.28 23.31
C ALA A 81 -5.59 -34.01 23.99
N LEU A 82 -5.91 -32.74 24.27
CA LEU A 82 -7.19 -32.32 24.84
C LEU A 82 -8.36 -32.55 23.88
N GLU A 83 -8.17 -32.32 22.57
CA GLU A 83 -9.15 -32.61 21.53
C GLU A 83 -9.43 -34.12 21.42
N ALA A 84 -8.39 -34.94 21.52
CA ALA A 84 -8.52 -36.40 21.55
C ALA A 84 -9.30 -36.85 22.79
N GLU A 85 -8.96 -36.35 23.98
CA GLU A 85 -9.68 -36.67 25.22
C GLU A 85 -11.14 -36.20 25.16
N GLN A 86 -11.40 -34.99 24.64
CA GLN A 86 -12.76 -34.47 24.46
C GLN A 86 -13.60 -35.38 23.55
N LYS A 87 -13.01 -35.90 22.47
CA LYS A 87 -13.67 -36.83 21.57
C LYS A 87 -14.03 -38.14 22.30
N ASP A 88 -13.11 -38.68 23.11
CA ASP A 88 -13.32 -39.92 23.87
C ASP A 88 -14.39 -39.74 24.96
N VAL A 89 -14.33 -38.64 25.73
CA VAL A 89 -15.35 -38.28 26.73
C VAL A 89 -16.71 -38.06 26.07
N GLY A 90 -16.74 -37.37 24.93
CA GLY A 90 -17.96 -37.14 24.15
C GLY A 90 -18.62 -38.43 23.65
N ALA A 91 -17.82 -39.43 23.29
CA ALA A 91 -18.31 -40.74 22.88
C ALA A 91 -18.84 -41.58 24.05
N ALA A 92 -18.28 -41.43 25.24
CA ALA A 92 -18.68 -42.20 26.44
C ALA A 92 -20.02 -41.73 27.05
N ILE A 93 -20.34 -40.43 26.97
CA ILE A 93 -21.52 -39.83 27.60
C ILE A 93 -22.85 -40.46 27.14
N PRO A 94 -23.12 -40.67 25.83
CA PRO A 94 -24.38 -41.29 25.39
C PRO A 94 -24.57 -42.73 25.89
N ALA A 95 -23.49 -43.52 25.95
CA ALA A 95 -23.53 -44.91 26.41
C ALA A 95 -23.86 -44.99 27.91
N LEU A 96 -23.20 -44.16 28.72
CA LEU A 96 -23.46 -44.05 30.16
C LEU A 96 -24.86 -43.49 30.45
N ALA A 97 -25.32 -42.51 29.68
CA ALA A 97 -26.67 -41.95 29.83
C ALA A 97 -27.80 -42.96 29.57
N LYS A 98 -27.55 -43.98 28.73
CA LYS A 98 -28.51 -45.06 28.47
C LYS A 98 -28.61 -46.03 29.66
N GLN A 99 -27.51 -46.26 30.37
CA GLN A 99 -27.39 -47.21 31.49
C GLN A 99 -27.70 -46.58 32.86
N ALA A 100 -27.53 -45.26 33.00
CA ALA A 100 -27.73 -44.51 34.26
C ALA A 100 -29.17 -44.48 34.80
N LYS A 101 -30.17 -44.99 34.06
CA LYS A 101 -31.58 -45.00 34.50
C LYS A 101 -31.87 -46.04 35.58
N SER A 102 -30.96 -46.99 35.81
CA SER A 102 -31.18 -48.15 36.68
C SER A 102 -30.02 -48.44 37.65
N ASP A 103 -28.95 -47.65 37.60
CA ASP A 103 -27.73 -47.87 38.40
C ASP A 103 -27.14 -46.54 38.86
N GLU A 104 -27.10 -46.36 40.18
CA GLU A 104 -26.62 -45.14 40.85
C GLU A 104 -25.10 -44.93 40.67
N ALA A 105 -24.31 -46.01 40.58
CA ALA A 105 -22.89 -45.92 40.30
C ALA A 105 -22.63 -45.44 38.85
N VAL A 106 -23.47 -45.89 37.90
CA VAL A 106 -23.40 -45.41 36.50
C VAL A 106 -23.85 -43.95 36.39
N ALA A 107 -24.82 -43.52 37.20
CA ALA A 107 -25.22 -42.11 37.27
C ALA A 107 -24.09 -41.20 37.81
N ALA A 108 -23.37 -41.64 38.85
CA ALA A 108 -22.20 -40.93 39.35
C ALA A 108 -21.07 -40.86 38.30
N ALA A 109 -20.79 -41.96 37.59
CA ALA A 109 -19.81 -41.99 36.50
C ALA A 109 -20.19 -41.07 35.33
N LEU A 110 -21.49 -40.97 35.00
CA LEU A 110 -22.00 -40.04 33.99
C LEU A 110 -21.77 -38.59 34.39
N GLU A 111 -22.06 -38.21 35.64
CA GLU A 111 -21.85 -36.83 36.09
C GLU A 111 -20.36 -36.50 36.15
N ALA A 112 -19.49 -37.44 36.56
CA ALA A 112 -18.04 -37.28 36.49
C ALA A 112 -17.56 -37.00 35.04
N LYS A 113 -18.08 -37.74 34.05
CA LYS A 113 -17.76 -37.49 32.63
C LYS A 113 -18.30 -36.15 32.13
N ARG A 114 -19.48 -35.71 32.57
CA ARG A 114 -20.02 -34.38 32.25
C ARG A 114 -19.17 -33.26 32.85
N THR A 115 -18.72 -33.42 34.09
CA THR A 115 -17.79 -32.48 34.74
C THR A 115 -16.47 -32.41 33.97
N ARG A 116 -15.84 -33.55 33.64
CA ARG A 116 -14.63 -33.57 32.81
C ARG A 116 -14.84 -32.93 31.44
N ALA A 117 -15.99 -33.11 30.81
CA ALA A 117 -16.31 -32.45 29.54
C ALA A 117 -16.41 -30.92 29.67
N ARG A 118 -16.91 -30.40 30.80
CA ARG A 118 -16.94 -28.96 31.09
C ARG A 118 -15.52 -28.42 31.33
N GLU A 119 -14.70 -29.15 32.07
CA GLU A 119 -13.29 -28.83 32.32
C GLU A 119 -12.48 -28.82 31.01
N LEU A 120 -12.57 -29.88 30.20
CA LEU A 120 -11.90 -29.98 28.90
C LEU A 120 -12.28 -28.82 27.98
N ARG A 121 -13.54 -28.38 28.00
CA ARG A 121 -13.96 -27.19 27.23
C ARG A 121 -13.32 -25.90 27.75
N ALA A 122 -13.06 -25.78 29.05
CA ALA A 122 -12.34 -24.64 29.60
C ALA A 122 -10.85 -24.71 29.24
N GLU A 123 -10.20 -25.85 29.48
CA GLU A 123 -8.80 -26.11 29.13
C GLU A 123 -8.53 -25.86 27.63
N LEU A 124 -9.40 -26.34 26.74
CA LEU A 124 -9.28 -26.10 25.30
C LEU A 124 -9.44 -24.61 24.92
N ARG A 125 -10.33 -23.87 25.58
CA ARG A 125 -10.48 -22.42 25.34
C ARG A 125 -9.22 -21.68 25.75
N ASP A 126 -8.70 -21.99 26.94
CA ASP A 126 -7.51 -21.32 27.49
C ASP A 126 -6.28 -21.66 26.65
N ALA A 127 -6.08 -22.94 26.30
CA ALA A 127 -4.99 -23.36 25.43
C ALA A 127 -5.08 -22.71 24.03
N SER A 128 -6.28 -22.64 23.45
CA SER A 128 -6.49 -21.96 22.16
C SER A 128 -6.20 -20.46 22.23
N HIS A 129 -6.57 -19.80 23.33
CA HIS A 129 -6.25 -18.40 23.56
C HIS A 129 -4.74 -18.18 23.62
N THR A 130 -4.03 -18.99 24.42
CA THR A 130 -2.56 -18.91 24.50
C THR A 130 -1.88 -19.19 23.16
N VAL A 131 -2.37 -20.16 22.38
CA VAL A 131 -1.87 -20.40 21.01
C VAL A 131 -2.06 -19.14 20.14
N SER A 132 -3.22 -18.50 20.21
CA SER A 132 -3.50 -17.27 19.46
C SER A 132 -2.55 -16.13 19.85
N GLU A 133 -2.31 -15.93 21.15
CA GLU A 133 -1.37 -14.89 21.65
C GLU A 133 0.07 -15.17 21.21
N CYS A 134 0.55 -16.41 21.40
CA CYS A 134 1.88 -16.80 20.95
C CYS A 134 2.04 -16.68 19.43
N ASN A 135 1.01 -17.03 18.65
CA ASN A 135 1.02 -16.86 17.19
C ASN A 135 1.07 -15.38 16.80
N ALA A 136 0.25 -14.53 17.43
CA ALA A 136 0.22 -13.10 17.16
C ALA A 136 1.59 -12.45 17.41
N ARG A 137 2.20 -12.75 18.57
CA ARG A 137 3.55 -12.27 18.90
C ARG A 137 4.60 -12.81 17.93
N SER A 138 4.49 -14.08 17.55
CA SER A 138 5.42 -14.67 16.59
C SER A 138 5.33 -14.01 15.21
N ILE A 139 4.11 -13.73 14.74
CA ILE A 139 3.87 -13.02 13.47
C ILE A 139 4.45 -11.61 13.53
N GLU A 140 4.25 -10.89 14.65
CA GLU A 140 4.80 -9.55 14.85
C GLU A 140 6.32 -9.52 14.62
N ILE A 141 7.06 -10.42 15.28
CA ILE A 141 8.52 -10.54 15.12
C ILE A 141 8.89 -10.94 13.67
N ARG A 142 8.19 -11.94 13.11
CA ARG A 142 8.46 -12.43 11.75
C ARG A 142 8.10 -11.44 10.65
N ASN A 143 7.35 -10.40 10.95
CA ASN A 143 7.13 -9.33 10.00
C ASN A 143 8.34 -8.40 9.86
N ALA A 144 9.22 -8.34 10.86
CA ALA A 144 10.51 -7.65 10.77
C ALA A 144 11.60 -8.51 10.09
N TRP A 145 11.35 -9.82 9.93
CA TRP A 145 12.27 -10.78 9.33
C TRP A 145 12.34 -10.59 7.79
N PRO A 146 13.47 -10.10 7.22
CA PRO A 146 13.63 -9.88 5.79
C PRO A 146 13.97 -11.18 5.04
N ASN A 147 13.83 -11.19 3.72
CA ASN A 147 14.30 -12.31 2.92
C ASN A 147 15.81 -12.54 3.09
N ARG A 148 16.26 -13.76 2.75
CA ARG A 148 17.68 -14.06 2.55
C ARG A 148 18.26 -13.13 1.50
N MET A 149 19.58 -13.01 1.47
CA MET A 149 20.28 -12.14 0.52
C MET A 149 21.15 -12.98 -0.42
N HIS A 150 21.15 -12.66 -1.71
CA HIS A 150 22.02 -13.33 -2.67
C HIS A 150 23.48 -12.96 -2.42
N ASN A 151 24.40 -13.92 -2.49
CA ASN A 151 25.82 -13.74 -2.13
C ASN A 151 26.57 -12.70 -2.99
N ARG A 152 26.01 -12.32 -4.14
CA ARG A 152 26.60 -11.29 -5.04
C ARG A 152 26.00 -9.89 -4.86
N VAL A 153 25.07 -9.69 -3.93
CA VAL A 153 24.51 -8.37 -3.64
C VAL A 153 25.62 -7.45 -3.13
N PRO A 154 25.81 -6.26 -3.70
CA PRO A 154 26.74 -5.26 -3.16
C PRO A 154 26.30 -4.83 -1.75
N LEU A 155 27.23 -4.70 -0.81
CA LEU A 155 26.88 -4.33 0.57
C LEU A 155 26.90 -2.82 0.78
N GLY A 156 25.91 -2.31 1.51
CA GLY A 156 25.82 -0.92 1.98
C GLY A 156 24.68 -0.11 1.34
N ALA A 157 24.78 1.21 1.47
CA ALA A 157 23.82 2.18 0.94
C ALA A 157 23.72 2.16 -0.61
N GLU A 158 22.72 2.83 -1.16
CA GLU A 158 22.44 2.88 -2.61
C GLU A 158 23.68 3.23 -3.47
N SER A 159 24.58 4.09 -2.96
CA SER A 159 25.84 4.47 -3.62
C SER A 159 26.80 3.31 -3.90
N GLN A 160 26.62 2.17 -3.21
CA GLN A 160 27.38 0.94 -3.41
C GLN A 160 26.79 0.02 -4.47
N SER A 161 25.60 0.34 -5.00
CA SER A 161 24.99 -0.39 -6.12
C SER A 161 25.93 -0.39 -7.32
N GLN A 162 25.94 -1.52 -8.04
CA GLN A 162 26.89 -1.75 -9.12
C GLN A 162 26.18 -1.64 -10.47
N ILE A 163 26.67 -0.78 -11.35
CA ILE A 163 26.27 -0.76 -12.75
C ILE A 163 26.80 -2.03 -13.41
N VAL A 164 25.90 -2.86 -13.91
CA VAL A 164 26.24 -4.12 -14.60
C VAL A 164 26.06 -4.05 -16.11
N ALA A 165 25.34 -3.04 -16.62
CA ALA A 165 25.19 -2.79 -18.05
C ALA A 165 24.95 -1.29 -18.33
N LEU A 166 25.41 -0.85 -19.50
CA LEU A 166 25.15 0.48 -20.08
C LEU A 166 24.79 0.30 -21.55
N CYS A 167 23.69 0.87 -22.01
CA CYS A 167 23.22 0.74 -23.38
C CYS A 167 22.71 2.07 -23.92
N ASP A 168 23.17 2.47 -25.11
CA ASP A 168 22.70 3.65 -25.83
C ASP A 168 21.95 3.26 -27.10
N ALA A 169 20.62 3.25 -27.05
CA ALA A 169 19.75 2.93 -28.18
C ALA A 169 19.20 4.18 -28.91
N ARG A 170 19.65 5.38 -28.54
CA ARG A 170 19.21 6.63 -29.17
C ARG A 170 19.54 6.63 -30.66
N ALA A 171 18.63 7.16 -31.47
CA ALA A 171 18.79 7.23 -32.92
C ALA A 171 20.00 8.08 -33.34
N GLU A 172 20.19 9.22 -32.66
CA GLU A 172 21.28 10.16 -32.89
C GLU A 172 22.08 10.32 -31.59
N SER A 173 23.22 9.63 -31.51
CA SER A 173 24.14 9.77 -30.37
C SER A 173 25.61 9.65 -30.76
N ALA A 174 26.45 10.39 -30.05
CA ALA A 174 27.89 10.22 -30.09
C ALA A 174 28.29 8.92 -29.37
N ALA A 175 29.44 8.36 -29.73
CA ALA A 175 29.99 7.21 -29.03
C ALA A 175 30.29 7.59 -27.57
N LEU A 176 29.72 6.84 -26.62
CA LEU A 176 30.02 7.02 -25.21
C LEU A 176 31.45 6.53 -24.89
N PRO A 177 32.14 7.15 -23.93
CA PRO A 177 33.38 6.64 -23.38
C PRO A 177 33.26 5.17 -22.95
N ARG A 178 34.33 4.39 -23.14
CA ARG A 178 34.38 3.02 -22.61
C ARG A 178 34.58 3.09 -21.10
N VAL A 179 33.73 2.38 -20.36
CA VAL A 179 33.81 2.23 -18.91
C VAL A 179 33.83 0.74 -18.60
N GLU A 180 34.73 0.32 -17.73
CA GLU A 180 34.78 -1.07 -17.26
C GLU A 180 33.60 -1.34 -16.32
N LEU A 181 32.91 -2.46 -16.54
CA LEU A 181 31.78 -2.89 -15.73
C LEU A 181 32.11 -4.25 -15.07
N PRO A 182 31.64 -4.50 -13.84
CA PRO A 182 30.80 -3.62 -13.03
C PRO A 182 31.55 -2.43 -12.41
N CYS A 183 30.85 -1.32 -12.21
CA CYS A 183 31.39 -0.14 -11.50
C CYS A 183 30.31 0.54 -10.65
N THR A 184 30.69 1.44 -9.73
CA THR A 184 29.70 2.22 -8.96
C THR A 184 29.04 3.29 -9.82
N ALA A 185 27.83 3.73 -9.43
CA ALA A 185 27.14 4.82 -10.11
C ALA A 185 28.00 6.09 -10.19
N SER A 186 28.72 6.44 -9.11
CA SER A 186 29.61 7.60 -9.08
C SER A 186 30.77 7.49 -10.07
N ALA A 187 31.37 6.30 -10.23
CA ALA A 187 32.45 6.09 -11.20
C ALA A 187 31.96 6.23 -12.64
N LEU A 188 30.78 5.67 -12.94
CA LEU A 188 30.16 5.82 -14.25
C LEU A 188 29.82 7.29 -14.54
N ASP A 189 29.18 7.98 -13.58
CA ASP A 189 28.73 9.36 -13.76
C ASP A 189 29.91 10.31 -13.94
N ALA A 190 31.04 10.07 -13.27
CA ALA A 190 32.28 10.80 -13.49
C ALA A 190 32.85 10.56 -14.91
N ALA A 191 32.85 9.30 -15.37
CA ALA A 191 33.36 8.94 -16.70
C ALA A 191 32.48 9.50 -17.84
N LEU A 192 31.19 9.73 -17.58
CA LEU A 192 30.21 10.21 -18.56
C LEU A 192 29.88 11.70 -18.42
N ALA A 193 30.50 12.42 -17.48
CA ALA A 193 30.14 13.79 -17.13
C ALA A 193 30.10 14.76 -18.33
N ASP A 194 31.10 14.65 -19.22
CA ASP A 194 31.22 15.49 -20.42
C ASP A 194 30.51 14.90 -21.65
N ALA A 195 30.15 13.62 -21.61
CA ALA A 195 29.55 12.90 -22.74
C ALA A 195 28.02 12.98 -22.76
N LEU A 196 27.39 13.26 -21.62
CA LEU A 196 25.94 13.29 -21.49
C LEU A 196 25.39 14.71 -21.54
N PRO A 197 24.51 15.03 -22.50
CA PRO A 197 23.92 16.36 -22.59
C PRO A 197 23.04 16.62 -21.37
N ARG A 198 23.19 17.80 -20.79
CA ARG A 198 22.34 18.34 -19.72
C ARG A 198 21.70 19.63 -20.21
N SER A 199 20.39 19.74 -20.10
CA SER A 199 19.64 20.90 -20.56
C SER A 199 18.53 21.27 -19.58
N ALA A 200 18.93 21.85 -18.45
CA ALA A 200 17.98 22.24 -17.38
C ALA A 200 16.90 23.24 -17.85
N SER A 201 17.15 23.97 -18.93
CA SER A 201 16.20 24.91 -19.55
C SER A 201 15.25 24.26 -20.56
N ASP A 202 15.22 22.94 -20.65
CA ASP A 202 14.40 22.19 -21.60
C ASP A 202 13.91 20.87 -20.97
N ASP A 203 13.31 21.01 -19.77
CA ASP A 203 12.76 19.89 -18.99
C ASP A 203 11.45 19.35 -19.57
N HIS A 204 11.02 18.17 -19.13
CA HIS A 204 9.79 17.55 -19.63
C HIS A 204 8.52 18.41 -19.48
N LEU A 205 8.45 19.33 -18.50
CA LEU A 205 7.29 20.21 -18.35
C LEU A 205 7.31 21.32 -19.40
N GLN A 206 8.47 21.96 -19.60
CA GLN A 206 8.64 22.97 -20.65
C GLN A 206 8.40 22.38 -22.04
N ARG A 207 8.87 21.14 -22.28
CA ARG A 207 8.61 20.43 -23.52
C ARG A 207 7.15 20.06 -23.68
N ALA A 208 6.46 19.70 -22.60
CA ALA A 208 5.02 19.46 -22.63
C ALA A 208 4.25 20.74 -22.98
N ASP A 209 4.61 21.89 -22.39
CA ASP A 209 3.96 23.18 -22.62
C ASP A 209 4.16 23.71 -24.06
N ALA A 210 5.26 23.31 -24.72
CA ALA A 210 5.53 23.68 -26.12
C ALA A 210 4.62 22.94 -27.12
N LEU A 211 3.95 21.86 -26.72
CA LEU A 211 3.08 21.07 -27.59
C LEU A 211 1.70 21.74 -27.74
N PRO A 212 1.26 22.14 -28.95
CA PRO A 212 -0.03 22.81 -29.14
C PRO A 212 -1.26 21.95 -28.80
N HIS A 213 -1.07 20.62 -28.77
CA HIS A 213 -2.14 19.63 -28.60
C HIS A 213 -1.82 18.62 -27.49
N GLY A 214 -0.89 18.95 -26.59
CA GLY A 214 -0.50 18.12 -25.46
C GLY A 214 -0.23 18.99 -24.24
N GLY A 215 -0.23 18.40 -23.04
CA GLY A 215 0.10 19.15 -21.84
C GLY A 215 0.08 18.32 -20.56
N VAL A 216 0.73 18.86 -19.53
CA VAL A 216 0.69 18.34 -18.16
C VAL A 216 0.14 19.44 -17.25
N ASP A 217 -1.10 19.28 -16.78
CA ASP A 217 -1.70 20.25 -15.86
C ASP A 217 -1.56 19.75 -14.42
N MET A 218 -0.55 20.28 -13.73
CA MET A 218 -0.32 20.05 -12.29
C MET A 218 -1.25 20.90 -11.41
N SER A 219 -1.79 22.01 -11.95
CA SER A 219 -2.55 23.01 -11.21
C SER A 219 -3.99 22.57 -10.98
N ALA A 220 -4.61 21.92 -11.96
CA ALA A 220 -5.94 21.32 -11.83
C ALA A 220 -5.99 20.28 -10.71
N GLY A 221 -4.91 19.51 -10.53
CA GLY A 221 -4.75 18.55 -9.44
C GLY A 221 -4.93 19.16 -8.06
N ILE A 222 -4.46 20.40 -7.84
CA ILE A 222 -4.57 21.12 -6.56
C ILE A 222 -6.04 21.32 -6.17
N THR A 223 -6.91 21.56 -7.15
CA THR A 223 -8.35 21.78 -6.90
C THR A 223 -9.07 20.47 -6.62
N THR A 224 -8.73 19.39 -7.32
CA THR A 224 -9.46 18.13 -7.25
C THR A 224 -8.99 17.23 -6.10
N THR A 225 -7.67 17.09 -5.88
CA THR A 225 -7.11 16.07 -4.95
C THR A 225 -5.97 16.60 -4.09
N GLY A 226 -5.12 17.48 -4.65
CA GLY A 226 -3.94 18.03 -3.99
C GLY A 226 -2.73 18.13 -4.93
N PRO A 227 -1.56 18.49 -4.41
CA PRO A 227 -0.33 18.53 -5.20
C PRO A 227 0.06 17.13 -5.70
N SER A 228 0.84 17.06 -6.79
CA SER A 228 1.37 15.80 -7.35
C SER A 228 0.31 14.81 -7.87
N TRP A 229 -0.81 15.34 -8.36
CA TRP A 229 -1.86 14.63 -9.12
C TRP A 229 -2.03 15.27 -10.51
N PRO A 230 -1.15 14.96 -11.48
CA PRO A 230 -1.18 15.59 -12.81
C PRO A 230 -2.40 15.16 -13.63
N TYR A 231 -2.85 16.05 -14.52
CA TYR A 231 -3.66 15.70 -15.68
C TYR A 231 -2.76 15.62 -16.91
N LEU A 232 -2.79 14.50 -17.64
CA LEU A 232 -2.20 14.41 -18.98
C LEU A 232 -3.26 14.76 -20.02
N ILE A 233 -2.91 15.65 -20.94
CA ILE A 233 -3.85 16.20 -21.92
C ILE A 233 -3.37 15.86 -23.34
N GLY A 234 -4.32 15.54 -24.22
CA GLY A 234 -4.10 15.40 -25.66
C GLY A 234 -3.00 14.39 -26.00
N THR A 235 -2.00 14.79 -26.77
CA THR A 235 -0.92 13.90 -27.25
C THR A 235 -0.16 13.21 -26.12
N LEU A 236 -0.04 13.81 -24.93
CA LEU A 236 0.62 13.15 -23.78
C LEU A 236 -0.25 12.07 -23.13
N SER A 237 -1.57 12.23 -23.14
CA SER A 237 -2.50 11.15 -22.75
C SER A 237 -2.48 10.02 -23.78
N LEU A 238 -2.43 10.33 -25.08
CA LEU A 238 -2.24 9.31 -26.12
C LEU A 238 -0.92 8.53 -25.95
N LEU A 239 0.14 9.22 -25.54
CA LEU A 239 1.44 8.59 -25.24
C LEU A 239 1.38 7.63 -24.05
N GLU A 240 0.67 7.98 -22.98
CA GLU A 240 0.43 7.07 -21.85
C GLU A 240 -0.22 5.74 -22.32
N HIS A 241 -1.25 5.83 -23.17
CA HIS A 241 -1.89 4.66 -23.75
C HIS A 241 -0.94 3.86 -24.66
N ALA A 242 -0.20 4.53 -25.54
CA ALA A 242 0.73 3.87 -26.45
C ALA A 242 1.84 3.12 -25.71
N LEU A 243 2.42 3.72 -24.67
CA LEU A 243 3.44 3.11 -23.81
C LEU A 243 2.90 1.90 -23.06
N THR A 244 1.69 2.01 -22.51
CA THR A 244 1.02 0.92 -21.81
C THR A 244 0.82 -0.28 -22.72
N GLN A 245 0.28 -0.06 -23.91
CA GLN A 245 0.04 -1.12 -24.88
C GLN A 245 1.34 -1.72 -25.42
N TYR A 246 2.39 -0.90 -25.61
CA TYR A 246 3.72 -1.36 -25.99
C TYR A 246 4.33 -2.31 -24.96
N ALA A 247 4.28 -1.94 -23.67
CA ALA A 247 4.79 -2.76 -22.58
C ALA A 247 4.01 -4.08 -22.44
N LEU A 248 2.67 -4.03 -22.45
CA LEU A 248 1.82 -5.23 -22.40
C LEU A 248 2.06 -6.15 -23.60
N ALA A 249 2.15 -5.60 -24.80
CA ALA A 249 2.41 -6.39 -26.00
C ALA A 249 3.82 -6.99 -26.01
N THR A 250 4.79 -6.35 -25.34
CA THR A 250 6.13 -6.90 -25.16
C THR A 250 6.12 -8.04 -24.16
N ALA A 251 5.47 -7.88 -23.00
CA ALA A 251 5.24 -8.98 -22.06
C ALA A 251 4.51 -10.16 -22.72
N LEU A 252 3.46 -9.90 -23.52
CA LEU A 252 2.72 -10.94 -24.23
C LEU A 252 3.62 -11.77 -25.18
N ARG A 253 4.55 -11.13 -25.90
CA ARG A 253 5.53 -11.85 -26.76
C ARG A 253 6.45 -12.77 -25.96
N HIS A 254 6.70 -12.45 -24.69
CA HIS A 254 7.50 -13.25 -23.75
C HIS A 254 6.68 -14.31 -22.99
N GLY A 255 5.45 -14.56 -23.43
CA GLY A 255 4.59 -15.62 -22.90
C GLY A 255 3.86 -15.24 -21.61
N PHE A 256 3.73 -13.95 -21.30
CA PHE A 256 2.94 -13.50 -20.17
C PHE A 256 1.45 -13.53 -20.49
N THR A 257 0.65 -14.02 -19.53
CA THR A 257 -0.81 -13.93 -19.58
C THR A 257 -1.23 -12.55 -19.11
N ILE A 258 -1.82 -11.77 -20.02
CA ILE A 258 -2.30 -10.42 -19.69
C ILE A 258 -3.55 -10.52 -18.81
N THR A 259 -3.50 -9.86 -17.65
CA THR A 259 -4.50 -9.96 -16.59
C THR A 259 -4.94 -8.56 -16.16
N SER A 260 -6.25 -8.33 -16.07
CA SER A 260 -6.80 -7.11 -15.46
C SER A 260 -7.01 -7.33 -13.97
N VAL A 261 -6.58 -6.39 -13.14
CA VAL A 261 -6.56 -6.53 -11.67
C VAL A 261 -7.30 -5.39 -10.98
N PRO A 262 -7.84 -5.60 -9.76
CA PRO A 262 -8.39 -4.51 -8.96
C PRO A 262 -7.29 -3.64 -8.33
N ASP A 263 -7.53 -2.34 -8.25
CA ASP A 263 -6.61 -1.38 -7.60
C ASP A 263 -6.84 -1.26 -6.07
N VAL A 264 -8.01 -1.70 -5.58
CA VAL A 264 -8.33 -1.78 -4.14
C VAL A 264 -8.12 -3.20 -3.66
N VAL A 265 -7.27 -3.37 -2.64
CA VAL A 265 -6.89 -4.67 -2.10
C VAL A 265 -7.08 -4.70 -0.58
N LYS A 266 -7.07 -5.90 0.00
CA LYS A 266 -7.04 -6.04 1.46
C LYS A 266 -5.68 -5.65 1.98
N THR A 267 -5.66 -4.90 3.08
CA THR A 267 -4.41 -4.47 3.73
C THR A 267 -3.51 -5.67 4.06
N ASP A 268 -4.09 -6.75 4.59
CA ASP A 268 -3.37 -8.01 4.88
C ASP A 268 -2.61 -8.58 3.67
N ILE A 269 -3.15 -8.44 2.45
CA ILE A 269 -2.47 -8.91 1.24
C ILE A 269 -1.25 -8.04 0.91
N ALA A 270 -1.39 -6.71 1.01
CA ALA A 270 -0.27 -5.79 0.81
C ALA A 270 0.86 -6.06 1.83
N GLU A 271 0.50 -6.28 3.10
CA GLU A 271 1.44 -6.62 4.16
C GLU A 271 2.16 -7.95 3.89
N ARG A 272 1.42 -8.98 3.45
CA ARG A 272 2.00 -10.29 3.06
C ARG A 272 2.94 -10.22 1.86
N CYS A 273 2.76 -9.24 0.98
CA CYS A 273 3.68 -8.99 -0.14
C CYS A 273 4.95 -8.22 0.29
N GLY A 274 4.97 -7.65 1.50
CA GLY A 274 6.10 -6.89 2.04
C GLY A 274 5.91 -5.38 2.05
N PHE A 275 4.72 -4.86 1.72
CA PHE A 275 4.43 -3.42 1.70
C PHE A 275 3.95 -2.94 3.08
N ARG A 276 4.86 -2.91 4.05
CA ARG A 276 4.59 -2.45 5.43
C ARG A 276 5.35 -1.15 5.71
N PRO A 277 4.70 -0.14 6.31
CA PRO A 277 5.40 1.05 6.80
C PRO A 277 6.46 0.65 7.84
N ARG A 278 7.66 1.21 7.78
CA ARG A 278 8.66 1.05 8.85
C ARG A 278 8.26 1.88 10.08
N ASP A 279 7.62 3.03 9.83
CA ASP A 279 7.01 3.94 10.80
C ASP A 279 5.85 4.72 10.14
N GLU A 280 5.06 5.47 10.93
CA GLU A 280 3.96 6.29 10.38
C GLU A 280 4.45 7.37 9.39
N ALA A 281 5.69 7.84 9.55
CA ALA A 281 6.30 8.87 8.69
C ALA A 281 6.67 8.33 7.29
N SER A 282 6.94 7.03 7.16
CA SER A 282 7.28 6.32 5.93
C SER A 282 6.10 5.55 5.32
N ALA A 283 4.89 5.74 5.84
CA ALA A 283 3.70 5.09 5.30
C ALA A 283 3.40 5.54 3.86
N GLN A 284 3.71 4.68 2.89
CA GLN A 284 3.45 4.91 1.46
C GLN A 284 2.03 4.52 1.03
N THR A 285 1.29 3.81 1.88
CA THR A 285 0.01 3.19 1.53
C THR A 285 -1.17 4.12 1.85
N TYR A 286 -2.07 4.31 0.88
CA TYR A 286 -3.37 4.93 1.13
C TYR A 286 -4.38 3.89 1.64
N PHE A 287 -5.01 4.15 2.78
CA PHE A 287 -6.04 3.29 3.36
C PHE A 287 -7.45 3.76 2.96
N VAL A 288 -8.34 2.80 2.70
CA VAL A 288 -9.74 3.07 2.38
C VAL A 288 -10.56 3.02 3.67
N ASP A 289 -11.40 4.03 3.90
CA ASP A 289 -12.29 4.05 5.06
C ASP A 289 -13.42 3.01 4.87
N THR A 290 -13.41 1.98 5.72
CA THR A 290 -14.39 0.89 5.72
C THR A 290 -15.40 1.00 6.86
N GLN A 291 -15.52 2.14 7.56
CA GLN A 291 -16.39 2.28 8.74
C GLN A 291 -17.89 2.02 8.47
N ARG A 292 -18.33 2.08 7.21
CA ARG A 292 -19.72 1.75 6.82
C ARG A 292 -19.96 0.23 6.72
N ASP A 293 -18.90 -0.57 6.69
CA ASP A 293 -18.93 -2.01 6.60
C ASP A 293 -18.42 -2.61 7.93
N GLU A 294 -19.32 -2.77 8.91
CA GLU A 294 -19.01 -3.32 10.24
C GLU A 294 -18.43 -4.75 10.20
N ALA A 295 -18.53 -5.44 9.05
CA ALA A 295 -18.01 -6.80 8.82
C ALA A 295 -16.92 -6.87 7.72
N GLY A 296 -16.44 -5.72 7.22
CA GLY A 296 -15.46 -5.65 6.13
C GLY A 296 -14.01 -5.83 6.60
N ALA A 297 -13.17 -6.46 5.77
CA ALA A 297 -11.73 -6.44 5.98
C ALA A 297 -11.18 -5.03 5.72
N ALA A 298 -10.11 -4.63 6.42
CA ALA A 298 -9.40 -3.39 6.10
C ALA A 298 -8.90 -3.39 4.65
N LEU A 299 -9.12 -2.29 3.95
CA LEU A 299 -8.77 -2.12 2.54
C LEU A 299 -7.76 -0.99 2.34
N CYS A 300 -6.94 -1.11 1.30
CA CYS A 300 -6.00 -0.10 0.87
C CYS A 300 -5.92 -0.01 -0.66
N LEU A 301 -5.39 1.10 -1.16
CA LEU A 301 -5.03 1.24 -2.57
C LEU A 301 -3.68 0.58 -2.81
N ALA A 302 -3.57 -0.23 -3.86
CA ALA A 302 -2.34 -0.94 -4.19
C ALA A 302 -1.26 0.02 -4.70
N GLY A 303 -0.03 -0.11 -4.18
CA GLY A 303 1.14 0.65 -4.66
C GLY A 303 1.78 0.07 -5.92
N THR A 304 1.26 -1.06 -6.42
CA THR A 304 1.68 -1.77 -7.64
C THR A 304 0.67 -2.90 -7.95
N ALA A 305 0.53 -3.28 -9.23
CA ALA A 305 -0.27 -4.43 -9.67
C ALA A 305 0.32 -5.78 -9.20
N GLU A 306 1.55 -5.81 -8.70
CA GLU A 306 2.15 -7.00 -8.05
C GLU A 306 1.25 -7.56 -6.95
N ILE A 307 0.71 -6.68 -6.09
CA ILE A 307 -0.06 -7.06 -4.91
C ILE A 307 -1.32 -7.86 -5.30
N PRO A 308 -2.21 -7.36 -6.19
CA PRO A 308 -3.36 -8.16 -6.62
C PRO A 308 -2.99 -9.37 -7.49
N LEU A 309 -1.89 -9.33 -8.26
CA LEU A 309 -1.40 -10.51 -9.00
C LEU A 309 -0.94 -11.63 -8.05
N ALA A 310 -0.19 -11.30 -7.00
CA ALA A 310 0.22 -12.24 -5.96
C ALA A 310 -1.00 -12.79 -5.18
N ALA A 311 -1.99 -11.94 -4.92
CA ALA A 311 -3.26 -12.34 -4.30
C ALA A 311 -4.02 -13.36 -5.15
N TYR A 312 -3.99 -13.22 -6.48
CA TYR A 312 -4.74 -14.06 -7.40
C TYR A 312 -4.27 -15.53 -7.37
N VAL A 313 -2.98 -15.74 -7.09
CA VAL A 313 -2.35 -17.07 -6.97
C VAL A 313 -2.19 -17.53 -5.51
N ALA A 314 -2.69 -16.77 -4.54
CA ALA A 314 -2.58 -17.09 -3.12
C ALA A 314 -3.36 -18.37 -2.75
N ASN A 315 -2.88 -19.06 -1.73
CA ASN A 315 -3.43 -20.31 -1.19
C ASN A 315 -3.65 -21.39 -2.27
N HIS A 316 -2.71 -21.47 -3.21
CA HIS A 316 -2.75 -22.42 -4.30
C HIS A 316 -1.54 -23.36 -4.28
N THR A 317 -1.74 -24.60 -4.75
CA THR A 317 -0.68 -25.60 -4.89
C THR A 317 -0.61 -26.06 -6.34
N TYR A 318 0.48 -25.70 -7.04
CA TYR A 318 0.76 -26.15 -8.40
C TYR A 318 1.26 -27.59 -8.40
N ASP A 319 0.76 -28.44 -9.31
CA ASP A 319 1.23 -29.82 -9.42
C ASP A 319 1.31 -30.27 -10.89
N ALA A 320 1.67 -31.53 -11.11
CA ALA A 320 1.84 -32.10 -12.44
C ALA A 320 0.55 -32.10 -13.28
N THR A 321 -0.63 -31.86 -12.70
CA THR A 321 -1.93 -31.80 -13.39
C THR A 321 -2.33 -30.38 -13.80
N SER A 322 -1.55 -29.37 -13.44
CA SER A 322 -1.74 -27.99 -13.91
C SER A 322 -1.51 -27.90 -15.44
N HIS A 323 -2.61 -27.95 -16.20
CA HIS A 323 -2.62 -27.96 -17.68
C HIS A 323 -3.65 -26.99 -18.29
N GLY A 324 -4.06 -25.96 -17.55
CA GLY A 324 -5.09 -25.02 -17.96
C GLY A 324 -4.74 -24.20 -19.21
N ALA A 325 -5.77 -23.68 -19.88
CA ALA A 325 -5.65 -22.71 -20.95
C ALA A 325 -6.35 -21.40 -20.55
N GLY A 326 -5.56 -20.33 -20.34
CA GLY A 326 -5.95 -18.90 -20.32
C GLY A 326 -6.99 -18.38 -19.30
N GLY A 327 -8.06 -19.12 -19.00
CA GLY A 327 -9.20 -18.66 -18.19
C GLY A 327 -9.06 -18.86 -16.68
N ASP A 328 -8.22 -19.78 -16.23
CA ASP A 328 -7.83 -19.94 -14.82
C ASP A 328 -6.31 -20.01 -14.73
N VAL A 329 -5.68 -18.92 -14.29
CA VAL A 329 -4.21 -18.86 -14.20
C VAL A 329 -3.63 -19.85 -13.20
N ARG A 330 -4.43 -20.30 -12.22
CA ARG A 330 -3.99 -21.28 -11.22
C ARG A 330 -3.87 -22.67 -11.82
N ALA A 331 -4.55 -22.93 -12.94
CA ALA A 331 -4.39 -24.17 -13.67
C ALA A 331 -3.16 -24.17 -14.59
N LEU A 332 -2.45 -23.05 -14.77
CA LEU A 332 -1.25 -23.00 -15.61
C LEU A 332 -0.06 -23.74 -14.97
N PRO A 333 0.78 -24.44 -15.75
CA PRO A 333 2.01 -25.04 -15.24
C PRO A 333 3.04 -23.98 -14.87
N LEU A 334 3.95 -24.32 -13.95
CA LEU A 334 5.10 -23.47 -13.65
C LEU A 334 6.09 -23.45 -14.85
N PRO A 335 6.73 -22.31 -15.17
CA PRO A 335 6.52 -21.01 -14.55
C PRO A 335 5.22 -20.33 -15.02
N VAL A 336 4.42 -19.83 -14.06
CA VAL A 336 3.23 -19.03 -14.35
C VAL A 336 3.65 -17.57 -14.50
N LYS A 337 3.46 -17.00 -15.70
CA LYS A 337 3.84 -15.63 -16.04
C LYS A 337 2.59 -14.77 -16.24
N LEU A 338 2.41 -13.73 -15.42
CA LEU A 338 1.27 -12.82 -15.45
C LEU A 338 1.76 -11.39 -15.68
N ALA A 339 1.05 -10.61 -16.49
CA ALA A 339 1.32 -9.18 -16.62
C ALA A 339 0.03 -8.37 -16.54
N ALA A 340 0.07 -7.22 -15.87
CA ALA A 340 -1.10 -6.38 -15.66
C ALA A 340 -0.74 -4.90 -15.75
N LEU A 341 -1.63 -4.13 -16.36
CA LEU A 341 -1.74 -2.71 -16.09
C LEU A 341 -2.44 -2.53 -14.74
N GLY A 342 -1.87 -1.71 -13.86
CA GLY A 342 -2.56 -1.22 -12.66
C GLY A 342 -2.19 0.24 -12.37
N HIS A 343 -3.01 0.89 -11.55
CA HIS A 343 -2.72 2.22 -11.05
C HIS A 343 -2.02 2.09 -9.70
N ALA A 344 -0.78 2.56 -9.64
CA ALA A 344 0.00 2.56 -8.41
C ALA A 344 -0.33 3.82 -7.60
N PHE A 345 -0.80 3.64 -6.37
CA PHE A 345 -1.08 4.72 -5.42
C PHE A 345 -0.01 4.76 -4.34
N ARG A 346 0.73 5.88 -4.24
CA ARG A 346 1.83 6.06 -3.28
C ARG A 346 1.73 7.42 -2.59
N ALA A 347 1.72 7.43 -1.27
CA ALA A 347 1.60 8.65 -0.49
C ALA A 347 2.84 9.55 -0.58
N GLU A 348 3.99 8.99 -0.99
CA GLU A 348 5.29 9.68 -1.09
C GLU A 348 5.64 10.47 0.19
N ALA A 349 5.17 9.95 1.33
CA ALA A 349 5.40 10.51 2.65
C ALA A 349 6.91 10.56 2.92
N GLY A 350 7.43 11.74 3.25
CA GLY A 350 8.86 11.98 3.50
C GLY A 350 9.65 12.53 2.31
N ALA A 351 9.17 12.40 1.08
CA ALA A 351 9.83 12.96 -0.11
C ALA A 351 9.47 14.45 -0.29
N ARG A 352 10.15 15.34 0.44
CA ARG A 352 10.11 16.80 0.18
C ARG A 352 11.44 17.22 -0.44
N GLY A 353 11.45 17.60 -1.72
CA GLY A 353 12.69 17.99 -2.41
C GLY A 353 12.52 18.17 -3.92
N THR A 354 13.64 18.32 -4.62
CA THR A 354 13.73 18.52 -6.09
C THR A 354 13.07 17.40 -6.93
N ASP A 355 12.89 16.21 -6.35
CA ASP A 355 12.32 15.04 -7.02
C ASP A 355 10.80 15.04 -7.17
N THR A 356 10.10 15.99 -6.53
CA THR A 356 8.63 16.12 -6.66
C THR A 356 8.20 17.02 -7.81
N ARG A 357 9.15 17.54 -8.60
CA ARG A 357 8.84 18.38 -9.78
C ARG A 357 8.34 17.51 -10.94
N GLY A 358 7.17 17.87 -11.46
CA GLY A 358 6.59 17.28 -12.68
C GLY A 358 6.10 15.85 -12.52
N LEU A 359 6.41 14.99 -13.49
CA LEU A 359 5.87 13.62 -13.59
C LEU A 359 6.72 12.54 -12.91
N TYR A 360 7.90 12.89 -12.37
CA TYR A 360 8.87 11.88 -11.90
C TYR A 360 8.43 11.16 -10.62
N ARG A 361 7.79 11.90 -9.69
CA ARG A 361 7.27 11.39 -8.42
C ARG A 361 5.88 11.97 -8.15
N ILE A 362 4.86 11.17 -8.41
CA ILE A 362 3.43 11.54 -8.30
C ILE A 362 2.65 10.47 -7.51
N HIS A 363 1.49 10.84 -6.98
CA HIS A 363 0.75 9.98 -6.05
C HIS A 363 -0.06 8.86 -6.71
N GLN A 364 -0.43 9.04 -7.97
CA GLN A 364 -1.09 8.02 -8.80
C GLN A 364 -0.40 7.95 -10.14
N PHE A 365 -0.09 6.73 -10.60
CA PHE A 365 0.45 6.54 -11.94
C PHE A 365 0.14 5.16 -12.51
N SER A 366 0.03 5.11 -13.84
CA SER A 366 -0.08 3.85 -14.59
C SER A 366 1.25 3.10 -14.59
N LYS A 367 1.20 1.80 -14.31
CA LYS A 367 2.35 0.90 -14.34
C LYS A 367 1.95 -0.43 -14.96
N VAL A 368 2.80 -0.97 -15.84
CA VAL A 368 2.69 -2.36 -16.31
C VAL A 368 3.63 -3.22 -15.48
N GLU A 369 3.06 -4.17 -14.74
CA GLU A 369 3.79 -5.10 -13.89
C GLU A 369 3.84 -6.50 -14.50
N MET A 370 4.98 -7.16 -14.40
CA MET A 370 5.18 -8.58 -14.62
C MET A 370 5.32 -9.30 -13.28
N PHE A 371 4.66 -10.43 -13.14
CA PHE A 371 4.72 -11.29 -11.96
C PHE A 371 4.91 -12.74 -12.39
N VAL A 372 5.83 -13.45 -11.76
CA VAL A 372 6.13 -14.84 -12.08
C VAL A 372 6.09 -15.70 -10.83
N VAL A 373 5.41 -16.85 -10.91
CA VAL A 373 5.52 -17.93 -9.95
C VAL A 373 6.31 -19.06 -10.60
N THR A 374 7.36 -19.55 -9.95
CA THR A 374 8.23 -20.59 -10.49
C THR A 374 8.75 -21.54 -9.40
N ASP A 375 9.38 -22.65 -9.79
CA ASP A 375 10.15 -23.49 -8.88
C ASP A 375 11.48 -22.81 -8.47
N ALA A 376 12.12 -23.32 -7.42
CA ALA A 376 13.33 -22.72 -6.87
C ALA A 376 14.53 -22.75 -7.83
N ALA A 377 14.68 -23.80 -8.66
CA ALA A 377 15.82 -23.96 -9.56
C ALA A 377 15.76 -22.98 -10.74
N SER A 378 14.57 -22.62 -11.18
CA SER A 378 14.34 -21.68 -12.28
C SER A 378 14.36 -20.20 -11.87
N SER A 379 14.42 -19.90 -10.56
CA SER A 379 14.20 -18.57 -10.01
C SER A 379 15.21 -17.51 -10.50
N ASP A 380 16.51 -17.80 -10.42
CA ASP A 380 17.54 -16.82 -10.81
C ASP A 380 17.56 -16.59 -12.34
N ALA A 381 17.39 -17.65 -13.13
CA ALA A 381 17.25 -17.54 -14.58
C ALA A 381 16.01 -16.72 -14.98
N THR A 382 14.93 -16.81 -14.20
CA THR A 382 13.72 -16.01 -14.41
C THR A 382 13.98 -14.52 -14.15
N LEU A 383 14.79 -14.17 -13.14
CA LEU A 383 15.17 -12.76 -12.90
C LEU A 383 15.92 -12.17 -14.10
N GLU A 384 16.88 -12.91 -14.66
CA GLU A 384 17.63 -12.49 -15.85
C GLU A 384 16.70 -12.36 -17.09
N SER A 385 15.70 -13.24 -17.21
CA SER A 385 14.67 -13.14 -18.25
C SER A 385 13.82 -11.87 -18.08
N LEU A 386 13.38 -11.55 -16.86
CA LEU A 386 12.59 -10.35 -16.56
C LEU A 386 13.38 -9.07 -16.89
N ARG A 387 14.66 -9.01 -16.47
CA ARG A 387 15.57 -7.93 -16.84
C ARG A 387 15.67 -7.78 -18.35
N GLY A 388 15.80 -8.90 -19.08
CA GLY A 388 15.83 -8.90 -20.54
C GLY A 388 14.59 -8.26 -21.19
N VAL A 389 13.39 -8.47 -20.64
CA VAL A 389 12.17 -7.81 -21.13
C VAL A 389 12.21 -6.30 -20.89
N GLN A 390 12.70 -5.86 -19.73
CA GLN A 390 12.86 -4.42 -19.42
C GLN A 390 13.88 -3.75 -20.35
N GLU A 391 15.02 -4.41 -20.57
CA GLU A 391 16.05 -3.97 -21.50
C GLU A 391 15.50 -3.87 -22.94
N GLU A 392 14.69 -4.83 -23.41
CA GLU A 392 14.02 -4.77 -24.72
C GLU A 392 13.07 -3.58 -24.84
N ILE A 393 12.28 -3.31 -23.78
CA ILE A 393 11.38 -2.15 -23.74
C ILE A 393 12.20 -0.86 -23.87
N ALA A 394 13.24 -0.66 -23.06
CA ALA A 394 14.07 0.53 -23.09
C ALA A 394 14.82 0.71 -24.42
N GLN A 395 15.35 -0.39 -25.00
CA GLN A 395 16.00 -0.38 -26.32
C GLN A 395 15.03 -0.02 -27.43
N GLY A 396 13.85 -0.63 -27.45
CA GLY A 396 12.84 -0.31 -28.48
C GLY A 396 12.28 1.10 -28.36
N LEU A 397 12.34 1.71 -27.18
CA LEU A 397 12.07 3.15 -26.99
C LEU A 397 13.26 4.05 -27.37
N GLY A 398 14.41 3.47 -27.72
CA GLY A 398 15.64 4.17 -28.08
C GLY A 398 16.19 5.04 -26.96
N LEU A 399 16.13 4.54 -25.72
CA LEU A 399 16.67 5.24 -24.56
C LEU A 399 18.15 4.92 -24.33
N LEU A 400 18.87 5.89 -23.76
CA LEU A 400 20.14 5.61 -23.07
C LEU A 400 19.79 5.16 -21.65
N TYR A 401 20.18 3.95 -21.28
CA TYR A 401 19.91 3.40 -19.96
C TYR A 401 21.11 2.65 -19.37
N ARG A 402 21.08 2.49 -18.06
CA ARG A 402 21.99 1.65 -17.28
C ARG A 402 21.21 0.66 -16.43
N VAL A 403 21.83 -0.47 -16.09
CA VAL A 403 21.25 -1.48 -15.20
C VAL A 403 22.10 -1.57 -13.94
N LEU A 404 21.45 -1.49 -12.78
CA LEU A 404 22.07 -1.51 -11.46
C LEU A 404 21.73 -2.83 -10.76
N ASP A 405 22.74 -3.53 -10.25
CA ASP A 405 22.59 -4.54 -9.19
C ASP A 405 22.53 -3.80 -7.86
N MET A 406 21.34 -3.78 -7.26
CA MET A 406 21.05 -2.92 -6.12
C MET A 406 21.75 -3.40 -4.87
N SER A 407 22.26 -2.45 -4.07
CA SER A 407 22.93 -2.74 -2.82
C SER A 407 21.99 -3.30 -1.75
N SER A 408 22.56 -3.81 -0.67
CA SER A 408 21.82 -4.47 0.41
C SER A 408 20.76 -3.58 1.04
N GLU A 409 21.03 -2.29 1.27
CA GLU A 409 20.05 -1.37 1.88
C GLU A 409 18.84 -1.08 0.96
N GLU A 410 18.98 -1.30 -0.35
CA GLU A 410 17.97 -1.03 -1.38
C GLU A 410 17.11 -2.25 -1.78
N LEU A 411 17.34 -3.41 -1.14
CA LEU A 411 16.55 -4.62 -1.42
C LEU A 411 15.13 -4.59 -0.82
N GLY A 412 14.86 -3.70 0.13
CA GLY A 412 13.64 -3.75 0.93
C GLY A 412 13.52 -5.06 1.74
N ALA A 413 12.31 -5.46 2.13
CA ALA A 413 12.10 -6.65 2.96
C ALA A 413 12.03 -7.96 2.13
N SER A 414 11.47 -7.91 0.92
CA SER A 414 11.09 -9.11 0.17
C SER A 414 12.14 -9.60 -0.83
N ALA A 415 12.98 -8.71 -1.38
CA ALA A 415 13.90 -9.09 -2.45
C ALA A 415 15.10 -9.89 -1.91
N TYR A 416 15.42 -11.00 -2.58
CA TYR A 416 16.66 -11.76 -2.46
C TYR A 416 17.79 -11.15 -3.30
N ARG A 417 17.43 -10.63 -4.47
CA ARG A 417 18.27 -9.82 -5.37
C ARG A 417 17.36 -8.90 -6.19
N LYS A 418 17.83 -7.70 -6.51
CA LYS A 418 17.07 -6.68 -7.23
C LYS A 418 17.94 -6.02 -8.31
N TYR A 419 17.36 -5.84 -9.49
CA TYR A 419 17.92 -5.02 -10.56
C TYR A 419 17.03 -3.82 -10.82
N ASP A 420 17.62 -2.63 -10.92
CA ASP A 420 16.93 -1.44 -11.38
C ASP A 420 17.48 -1.03 -12.75
N VAL A 421 16.60 -0.53 -13.62
CA VAL A 421 16.95 0.02 -14.93
C VAL A 421 16.63 1.50 -14.91
N GLU A 422 17.65 2.32 -15.13
CA GLU A 422 17.54 3.76 -15.14
C GLU A 422 17.80 4.33 -16.52
N ALA A 423 16.94 5.25 -16.96
CA ALA A 423 17.14 6.01 -18.19
C ALA A 423 17.79 7.36 -17.91
N TRP A 424 18.68 7.81 -18.79
CA TRP A 424 19.21 9.17 -18.73
C TRP A 424 18.12 10.17 -19.10
N MET A 425 17.92 11.21 -18.28
CA MET A 425 16.92 12.25 -18.46
C MET A 425 17.64 13.61 -18.62
N PRO A 426 17.89 14.09 -19.86
CA PRO A 426 18.72 15.28 -20.11
C PRO A 426 18.25 16.57 -19.43
N GLY A 427 16.94 16.79 -19.33
CA GLY A 427 16.33 17.96 -18.68
C GLY A 427 16.45 17.90 -17.17
N ARG A 428 16.31 16.70 -16.59
CA ARG A 428 16.60 16.44 -15.18
C ARG A 428 18.11 16.43 -14.86
N GLY A 429 18.95 16.19 -15.87
CA GLY A 429 20.41 16.11 -15.73
C GLY A 429 20.90 14.93 -14.89
N SER A 430 20.09 13.89 -14.74
CA SER A 430 20.40 12.69 -13.94
C SER A 430 19.72 11.44 -14.52
N TRP A 431 20.14 10.28 -14.04
CA TRP A 431 19.49 9.01 -14.29
C TRP A 431 18.19 8.90 -13.49
N GLY A 432 17.20 8.22 -14.06
CA GLY A 432 15.94 7.95 -13.36
C GLY A 432 15.41 6.55 -13.60
N GLU A 433 15.06 5.85 -12.51
CA GLU A 433 14.55 4.48 -12.51
C GLU A 433 13.24 4.39 -13.31
N ILE A 434 13.26 3.66 -14.43
CA ILE A 434 12.06 3.39 -15.23
C ILE A 434 11.46 2.01 -14.96
N CYS A 435 12.29 1.08 -14.48
CA CYS A 435 11.93 -0.30 -14.22
C CYS A 435 12.74 -0.86 -13.03
N SER A 436 12.17 -1.85 -12.35
CA SER A 436 12.81 -2.61 -11.27
C SER A 436 12.38 -4.07 -11.35
N ALA A 437 13.25 -5.02 -11.03
CA ALA A 437 12.98 -6.45 -11.06
C ALA A 437 13.56 -7.13 -9.82
N SER A 438 12.74 -7.90 -9.11
CA SER A 438 13.16 -8.57 -7.87
C SER A 438 12.88 -10.07 -7.93
N ASN A 439 13.87 -10.86 -7.52
CA ASN A 439 13.63 -12.23 -7.12
C ASN A 439 13.25 -12.22 -5.63
N CYS A 440 12.02 -12.62 -5.28
CA CYS A 440 11.56 -12.66 -3.90
C CYS A 440 11.66 -14.06 -3.27
N THR A 441 12.22 -15.03 -4.00
CA THR A 441 12.29 -16.45 -3.60
C THR A 441 10.99 -16.90 -2.96
N ASP A 442 11.03 -17.60 -1.83
CA ASP A 442 9.85 -18.09 -1.12
C ASP A 442 9.25 -17.08 -0.12
N TYR A 443 9.72 -15.82 -0.08
CA TYR A 443 9.29 -14.82 0.90
C TYR A 443 7.78 -14.56 0.84
N GLN A 444 7.25 -14.24 -0.35
CA GLN A 444 5.82 -13.97 -0.54
C GLN A 444 5.03 -15.26 -0.59
N ALA A 445 5.58 -16.31 -1.22
CA ALA A 445 4.94 -17.62 -1.33
C ALA A 445 4.63 -18.23 0.04
N ARG A 446 5.52 -18.09 1.03
CA ARG A 446 5.27 -18.51 2.41
C ARG A 446 4.12 -17.74 3.05
N ARG A 447 4.08 -16.42 2.83
CA ARG A 447 3.07 -15.52 3.42
C ARG A 447 1.71 -15.66 2.77
N LEU A 448 1.67 -16.01 1.49
CA LEU A 448 0.45 -16.21 0.70
C LEU A 448 0.07 -17.68 0.53
N ALA A 449 0.81 -18.61 1.13
CA ALA A 449 0.60 -20.06 1.02
C ALA A 449 0.63 -20.59 -0.43
N ILE A 450 1.54 -20.09 -1.26
CA ILE A 450 1.77 -20.52 -2.64
C ILE A 450 2.76 -21.68 -2.63
N LYS A 451 2.32 -22.86 -3.06
CA LYS A 451 3.11 -24.09 -3.03
C LYS A 451 3.19 -24.73 -4.39
N TYR A 452 4.13 -25.65 -4.54
CA TYR A 452 4.15 -26.56 -5.66
C TYR A 452 4.56 -27.97 -5.22
N ARG A 453 4.20 -28.95 -6.03
CA ARG A 453 4.65 -30.33 -5.90
C ARG A 453 5.71 -30.58 -6.97
N PRO A 454 6.99 -30.78 -6.60
CA PRO A 454 8.02 -31.20 -7.54
C PRO A 454 7.64 -32.52 -8.22
N ALA A 455 8.16 -32.76 -9.41
CA ALA A 455 8.03 -34.07 -10.05
C ALA A 455 8.66 -35.15 -9.14
N ALA A 456 7.91 -36.24 -8.90
CA ALA A 456 8.39 -37.35 -8.10
C ALA A 456 9.53 -38.07 -8.83
N LYS A 457 10.59 -38.43 -8.09
CA LYS A 457 11.44 -39.56 -8.47
C LYS A 457 10.83 -40.80 -7.81
N ASP A 458 10.60 -41.85 -8.60
CA ASP A 458 10.30 -43.21 -8.11
C ASP A 458 8.96 -43.43 -7.37
N GLY A 459 7.85 -42.90 -7.89
CA GLY A 459 6.51 -43.32 -7.46
C GLY A 459 6.02 -42.85 -6.08
N GLU A 460 6.88 -42.21 -5.27
CA GLU A 460 6.48 -41.57 -4.01
C GLU A 460 5.89 -40.17 -4.23
N LYS A 461 4.89 -39.77 -3.44
CA LYS A 461 4.36 -38.40 -3.48
C LYS A 461 5.41 -37.42 -2.97
N ALA A 462 6.04 -36.68 -3.89
CA ALA A 462 6.98 -35.61 -3.56
C ALA A 462 6.39 -34.64 -2.51
N LYS A 463 7.21 -34.27 -1.52
CA LYS A 463 6.85 -33.32 -0.47
C LYS A 463 6.54 -31.96 -1.08
N LEU A 464 5.47 -31.32 -0.61
CA LEU A 464 5.12 -29.96 -1.02
C LEU A 464 6.23 -28.98 -0.65
N GLN A 465 6.57 -28.10 -1.58
CA GLN A 465 7.53 -27.02 -1.41
C GLN A 465 6.83 -25.68 -1.63
N TYR A 466 7.39 -24.60 -1.07
CA TYR A 466 6.93 -23.25 -1.40
C TYR A 466 7.50 -22.87 -2.76
N ALA A 467 6.67 -22.25 -3.60
CA ALA A 467 7.13 -21.71 -4.87
C ALA A 467 8.04 -20.50 -4.65
N HIS A 468 8.76 -20.09 -5.69
CA HIS A 468 9.41 -18.79 -5.73
C HIS A 468 8.54 -17.78 -6.49
N THR A 469 8.53 -16.54 -6.03
CA THR A 469 7.87 -15.42 -6.71
C THR A 469 8.88 -14.39 -7.19
N LEU A 470 8.62 -13.80 -8.34
CA LEU A 470 9.39 -12.71 -8.90
C LEU A 470 8.44 -11.63 -9.40
N ASN A 471 8.85 -10.37 -9.25
CA ASN A 471 8.14 -9.21 -9.78
C ASN A 471 9.09 -8.41 -10.67
N ALA A 472 8.52 -7.69 -11.65
CA ALA A 472 9.26 -6.72 -12.42
C ALA A 472 8.35 -5.67 -13.03
N THR A 473 8.68 -4.40 -12.81
CA THR A 473 8.08 -3.28 -13.53
C THR A 473 8.48 -3.38 -14.99
N ALA A 474 7.55 -3.69 -15.89
CA ALA A 474 7.82 -3.62 -17.34
C ALA A 474 7.93 -2.17 -17.80
N ALA A 475 7.09 -1.29 -17.26
CA ALA A 475 7.06 0.12 -17.61
C ALA A 475 6.42 0.96 -16.49
N ALA A 476 7.18 1.91 -15.92
CA ALA A 476 6.64 3.02 -15.13
C ALA A 476 6.30 4.19 -16.06
N ILE A 477 5.03 4.33 -16.42
CA ILE A 477 4.60 5.15 -17.57
C ILE A 477 5.00 6.64 -17.44
N PRO A 478 4.80 7.32 -16.29
CA PRO A 478 5.17 8.73 -16.19
C PRO A 478 6.66 8.97 -16.40
N ARG A 479 7.52 8.12 -15.83
CA ARG A 479 8.97 8.25 -15.96
C ARG A 479 9.46 7.96 -17.38
N LEU A 480 8.77 7.08 -18.12
CA LEU A 480 9.02 6.88 -19.55
C LEU A 480 8.57 8.07 -20.40
N ILE A 481 7.46 8.73 -20.04
CA ILE A 481 7.05 9.99 -20.68
C ILE A 481 8.14 11.05 -20.47
N VAL A 482 8.65 11.21 -19.24
CA VAL A 482 9.77 12.12 -18.94
C VAL A 482 10.99 11.78 -19.81
N ALA A 483 11.43 10.52 -19.79
CA ALA A 483 12.60 10.08 -20.55
C ALA A 483 12.45 10.33 -22.06
N LEU A 484 11.28 10.05 -22.64
CA LEU A 484 11.03 10.25 -24.07
C LEU A 484 10.99 11.73 -24.45
N LEU A 485 10.26 12.55 -23.69
CA LEU A 485 10.20 14.00 -23.93
C LEU A 485 11.59 14.62 -23.90
N GLU A 486 12.40 14.27 -22.88
CA GLU A 486 13.73 14.86 -22.73
C GLU A 486 14.77 14.27 -23.70
N THR A 487 14.60 13.01 -24.16
CA THR A 487 15.54 12.36 -25.09
C THR A 487 15.32 12.80 -26.54
N TYR A 488 14.08 12.77 -27.01
CA TYR A 488 13.76 13.05 -28.42
C TYR A 488 13.42 14.52 -28.66
N GLY A 489 13.20 15.27 -27.58
CA GLY A 489 12.77 16.65 -27.63
C GLY A 489 11.37 16.82 -28.21
N GLY A 490 11.08 18.06 -28.59
CA GLY A 490 9.83 18.45 -29.22
C GLY A 490 9.82 19.93 -29.54
N GLY A 491 9.16 20.28 -30.64
CA GLY A 491 8.77 21.64 -30.96
C GLY A 491 7.25 21.69 -30.95
N LYS A 492 6.64 22.03 -32.09
CA LYS A 492 5.18 21.91 -32.27
C LYS A 492 4.70 20.46 -32.42
N GLN A 493 5.62 19.50 -32.64
CA GLN A 493 5.33 18.07 -32.79
C GLN A 493 6.03 17.27 -31.70
N LEU A 494 5.39 16.18 -31.29
CA LEU A 494 5.95 15.17 -30.39
C LEU A 494 6.82 14.20 -31.19
N VAL A 495 8.09 14.01 -30.80
CA VAL A 495 9.00 13.08 -31.49
C VAL A 495 9.02 11.75 -30.74
N LEU A 496 8.68 10.64 -31.40
CA LEU A 496 8.54 9.32 -30.77
C LEU A 496 9.24 8.21 -31.56
N PRO A 497 9.70 7.14 -30.88
CA PRO A 497 10.23 5.97 -31.55
C PRO A 497 9.15 5.22 -32.34
N THR A 498 9.50 4.75 -33.54
CA THR A 498 8.64 3.94 -34.45
C THR A 498 8.06 2.69 -33.80
N SER A 499 8.66 2.18 -32.72
CA SER A 499 8.13 1.07 -31.93
C SER A 499 6.75 1.35 -31.32
N LEU A 500 6.43 2.62 -31.05
CA LEU A 500 5.14 3.05 -30.50
C LEU A 500 4.06 3.26 -31.56
N GLN A 501 4.43 3.35 -32.84
CA GLN A 501 3.53 3.75 -33.92
C GLN A 501 2.29 2.86 -34.01
N ARG A 502 2.46 1.53 -33.94
CA ARG A 502 1.35 0.57 -33.99
C ARG A 502 0.37 0.66 -32.82
N PHE A 503 0.73 1.37 -31.74
CA PHE A 503 -0.09 1.56 -30.55
C PHE A 503 -0.63 2.98 -30.45
N TRP A 504 -0.28 3.85 -31.40
CA TRP A 504 -0.71 5.23 -31.42
C TRP A 504 -2.17 5.34 -31.84
N LEU A 505 -3.02 5.79 -30.92
CA LEU A 505 -4.47 5.90 -31.17
C LEU A 505 -4.82 6.99 -32.21
N GLY A 506 -3.92 7.95 -32.45
CA GLY A 506 -4.10 8.99 -33.47
C GLY A 506 -3.96 8.50 -34.91
N GLY A 507 -3.51 7.25 -35.11
CA GLY A 507 -3.26 6.67 -36.43
C GLY A 507 -1.90 7.07 -37.05
N ASP A 508 -1.52 6.39 -38.13
CA ASP A 508 -0.20 6.54 -38.75
C ASP A 508 0.05 7.93 -39.39
N GLY A 509 -1.03 8.62 -39.77
CA GLY A 509 -0.97 9.95 -40.41
C GLY A 509 -1.11 11.12 -39.44
N ASP A 510 -0.97 10.92 -38.13
CA ASP A 510 -1.09 11.99 -37.14
C ASP A 510 0.06 13.00 -37.26
N GLU A 511 -0.22 14.14 -37.89
CA GLU A 511 0.76 15.22 -38.11
C GLU A 511 1.32 15.84 -36.82
N ARG A 512 0.72 15.53 -35.65
CA ARG A 512 1.23 15.97 -34.34
C ARG A 512 2.44 15.16 -33.87
N VAL A 513 2.71 14.01 -34.51
CA VAL A 513 3.80 13.11 -34.12
C VAL A 513 4.80 12.94 -35.26
N ARG A 514 6.08 13.04 -34.94
CA ARG A 514 7.18 12.67 -35.83
C ARG A 514 7.82 11.37 -35.35
N TRP A 515 7.80 10.35 -36.21
CA TRP A 515 8.36 9.05 -35.91
C TRP A 515 9.86 8.99 -36.23
N VAL A 516 10.66 8.39 -35.34
CA VAL A 516 12.10 8.16 -35.54
C VAL A 516 12.46 6.70 -35.26
N SER A 517 13.44 6.16 -35.97
CA SER A 517 13.90 4.78 -35.76
C SER A 517 15.06 4.75 -34.75
N PRO A 518 14.92 4.03 -33.63
CA PRO A 518 16.03 3.79 -32.71
C PRO A 518 17.22 3.12 -33.39
N LYS A 519 18.42 3.29 -32.82
CA LYS A 519 19.61 2.59 -33.28
C LYS A 519 19.52 1.12 -32.89
N ALA A 520 19.82 0.22 -33.83
CA ALA A 520 19.95 -1.20 -33.50
C ALA A 520 21.15 -1.41 -32.58
N THR A 521 20.92 -1.92 -31.37
CA THR A 521 21.98 -2.26 -30.42
C THR A 521 22.08 -3.78 -30.26
N ASN A 522 23.30 -4.30 -30.30
CA ASN A 522 23.59 -5.66 -29.81
C ASN A 522 24.03 -5.50 -28.35
N PRO A 523 23.41 -6.19 -27.38
CA PRO A 523 23.86 -6.11 -26.00
C PRO A 523 25.29 -6.69 -25.93
N ALA A 524 26.27 -5.84 -25.65
CA ALA A 524 27.63 -6.28 -25.39
C ALA A 524 27.63 -7.10 -24.10
N GLY A 525 27.91 -8.41 -24.19
CA GLY A 525 28.21 -9.24 -23.01
C GLY A 525 27.37 -10.50 -22.74
N ARG A 526 26.44 -10.92 -23.61
CA ARG A 526 25.75 -12.23 -23.42
C ARG A 526 26.43 -13.36 -24.21
N PRO A 527 26.80 -14.50 -23.59
CA PRO A 527 27.07 -15.72 -24.36
C PRO A 527 25.77 -16.14 -25.07
N SER A 528 25.87 -16.44 -26.36
CA SER A 528 24.74 -16.81 -27.20
C SER A 528 24.12 -18.13 -26.75
N HIS A 529 23.00 -18.08 -26.03
CA HIS A 529 22.14 -19.26 -25.78
C HIS A 529 20.77 -19.17 -26.46
N ALA A 530 20.52 -18.12 -27.24
CA ALA A 530 19.34 -18.01 -28.10
C ALA A 530 19.66 -18.41 -29.55
N ARG A 531 20.01 -19.69 -29.78
CA ARG A 531 19.82 -20.33 -31.08
C ARG A 531 18.88 -21.52 -30.88
N GLY A 532 17.58 -21.26 -31.00
CA GLY A 532 16.57 -22.31 -30.82
C GLY A 532 15.15 -21.81 -30.58
N LEU A 533 14.72 -20.73 -31.23
CA LEU A 533 13.31 -20.40 -31.35
C LEU A 533 13.00 -20.24 -32.82
N HIS A 534 12.59 -21.35 -33.43
CA HIS A 534 12.11 -21.39 -34.80
C HIS A 534 10.96 -20.40 -34.97
N THR A 535 11.03 -19.67 -36.08
CA THR A 535 10.01 -18.80 -36.64
C THR A 535 8.65 -19.50 -36.70
N MET A 536 7.76 -19.24 -35.74
CA MET A 536 6.35 -19.58 -35.90
C MET A 536 5.73 -18.61 -36.91
N ARG A 537 5.49 -19.17 -38.10
CA ARG A 537 4.82 -18.56 -39.24
C ARG A 537 3.46 -18.00 -38.82
N ALA A 538 3.15 -16.78 -39.26
CA ALA A 538 1.90 -16.09 -39.03
C ALA A 538 0.68 -16.99 -39.31
N VAL A 539 -0.18 -17.16 -38.32
CA VAL A 539 -1.49 -17.79 -38.45
C VAL A 539 -2.40 -16.83 -39.25
N ARG A 540 -2.88 -17.28 -40.41
CA ARG A 540 -3.85 -16.54 -41.23
C ARG A 540 -5.19 -16.43 -40.48
N PRO A 541 -5.91 -15.29 -40.57
CA PRO A 541 -7.25 -15.18 -40.00
C PRO A 541 -8.24 -16.02 -40.81
N VAL A 542 -9.12 -16.73 -40.08
CA VAL A 542 -10.25 -17.48 -40.65
C VAL A 542 -11.33 -16.47 -41.02
N GLU A 543 -11.63 -16.36 -42.31
CA GLU A 543 -12.76 -15.61 -42.84
C GLU A 543 -14.09 -16.31 -42.50
N GLY A 544 -15.10 -15.53 -42.09
CA GLY A 544 -16.49 -15.97 -42.16
C GLY A 544 -17.35 -15.72 -40.93
N VAL A 545 -17.62 -14.46 -40.57
CA VAL A 545 -18.85 -14.09 -39.84
C VAL A 545 -19.33 -12.72 -40.36
N ARG A 546 -20.55 -12.68 -40.91
CA ARG A 546 -21.22 -11.45 -41.38
C ARG A 546 -21.75 -10.63 -40.19
N PRO A 547 -21.79 -9.29 -40.28
CA PRO A 547 -22.37 -8.44 -39.23
C PRO A 547 -23.90 -8.41 -39.33
N ALA A 548 -24.59 -8.57 -38.21
CA ALA A 548 -26.03 -8.34 -38.07
C ALA A 548 -26.30 -7.05 -37.29
N GLU A 549 -27.44 -6.45 -37.59
CA GLU A 549 -27.83 -5.05 -37.49
C GLU A 549 -27.99 -4.46 -36.08
N SER A 550 -27.96 -3.12 -36.07
CA SER A 550 -28.24 -2.19 -34.98
C SER A 550 -29.60 -2.38 -34.29
N VAL A 551 -29.62 -2.42 -32.96
CA VAL A 551 -30.84 -2.26 -32.16
C VAL A 551 -30.65 -1.20 -31.07
N ARG A 552 -31.64 -0.31 -30.97
CA ARG A 552 -31.72 0.92 -30.16
C ARG A 552 -31.65 0.68 -28.65
N ALA A 553 -31.13 1.69 -27.94
CA ALA A 553 -31.11 1.82 -26.48
C ALA A 553 -32.52 2.01 -25.86
N PRO A 554 -32.81 1.43 -24.67
CA PRO A 554 -33.97 1.80 -23.86
C PRO A 554 -33.61 2.82 -22.76
N GLY A 555 -34.55 3.73 -22.48
CA GLY A 555 -34.42 4.86 -21.56
C GLY A 555 -34.49 4.52 -20.05
N PRO A 556 -34.48 5.54 -19.17
CA PRO A 556 -34.21 5.37 -17.74
C PRO A 556 -35.45 4.90 -16.97
N LEU A 557 -35.28 3.86 -16.15
CA LEU A 557 -36.28 3.36 -15.20
C LEU A 557 -36.00 3.90 -13.79
N SER A 558 -37.05 4.42 -13.16
CA SER A 558 -37.09 5.01 -11.82
C SER A 558 -37.03 3.97 -10.70
N MET A 559 -36.34 4.31 -9.61
CA MET A 559 -36.19 3.48 -8.41
C MET A 559 -37.35 3.70 -7.41
N PRO A 560 -37.94 2.65 -6.83
CA PRO A 560 -38.85 2.78 -5.70
C PRO A 560 -38.09 2.81 -4.37
N THR A 561 -38.45 3.76 -3.51
CA THR A 561 -37.96 3.90 -2.14
C THR A 561 -38.70 2.94 -1.20
N ARG A 562 -37.97 2.13 -0.43
CA ARG A 562 -38.52 1.42 0.75
C ARG A 562 -37.75 1.79 2.00
N ARG A 563 -38.51 2.27 2.99
CA ARG A 563 -38.10 2.63 4.34
C ARG A 563 -37.70 1.37 5.12
N LEU A 564 -36.56 1.42 5.78
CA LEU A 564 -36.13 0.41 6.75
C LEU A 564 -36.55 0.84 8.16
N HIS A 565 -37.23 -0.06 8.86
CA HIS A 565 -37.53 0.07 10.29
C HIS A 565 -36.24 -0.20 11.09
N ALA A 566 -35.88 0.76 11.95
CA ALA A 566 -34.77 0.66 12.88
C ALA A 566 -35.19 0.00 14.19
N SER A 567 -34.31 -0.83 14.75
CA SER A 567 -34.31 -1.20 16.17
C SER A 567 -33.02 -0.66 16.78
N ALA A 568 -33.18 0.11 17.86
CA ALA A 568 -32.19 1.04 18.40
C ALA A 568 -31.35 0.46 19.55
N ARG A 569 -30.13 0.99 19.71
CA ARG A 569 -29.60 1.50 20.99
C ARG A 569 -28.54 2.59 20.78
N THR A 570 -29.03 3.83 20.88
CA THR A 570 -28.44 5.08 21.44
C THR A 570 -27.05 5.57 21.00
N SER A 571 -27.01 6.25 19.85
CA SER A 571 -26.34 7.55 19.71
C SER A 571 -27.39 8.56 19.18
N LYS A 572 -27.41 9.80 19.69
CA LYS A 572 -28.43 10.79 19.27
C LYS A 572 -28.36 11.00 17.76
N SER A 573 -29.49 10.90 17.06
CA SER A 573 -29.50 11.10 15.61
C SER A 573 -29.18 12.57 15.27
N PHE A 574 -28.57 12.83 14.11
CA PHE A 574 -28.30 14.19 13.64
C PHE A 574 -29.56 15.08 13.63
N GLN A 575 -30.73 14.46 13.43
CA GLN A 575 -32.01 15.16 13.45
C GLN A 575 -32.40 15.61 14.87
N GLU A 576 -32.17 14.79 15.88
CA GLU A 576 -32.39 15.16 17.29
C GLU A 576 -31.52 16.34 17.71
N TYR A 577 -30.26 16.40 17.26
CA TYR A 577 -29.38 17.56 17.48
C TYR A 577 -29.91 18.84 16.85
N LYS A 578 -30.47 18.75 15.63
CA LYS A 578 -31.07 19.91 14.94
C LYS A 578 -32.31 20.40 15.67
N ASP A 579 -33.12 19.48 16.19
CA ASP A 579 -34.34 19.83 16.91
C ASP A 579 -34.04 20.41 18.29
N GLU A 580 -33.02 19.91 18.99
CA GLU A 580 -32.52 20.48 20.25
C GLU A 580 -31.95 21.90 20.06
N LEU A 581 -31.20 22.12 18.97
CA LEU A 581 -30.67 23.44 18.61
C LEU A 581 -31.80 24.42 18.25
N ARG A 582 -32.82 23.99 17.51
CA ARG A 582 -34.02 24.79 17.22
C ARG A 582 -34.78 25.15 18.47
N ALA A 583 -35.01 24.19 19.37
CA ALA A 583 -35.67 24.43 20.65
C ALA A 583 -34.87 25.41 21.54
N ARG A 584 -33.53 25.32 21.51
CA ARG A 584 -32.64 26.26 22.21
C ARG A 584 -32.68 27.65 21.60
N ALA A 585 -32.69 27.76 20.27
CA ALA A 585 -32.81 29.03 19.56
C ALA A 585 -34.14 29.74 19.88
N ALA A 586 -35.25 29.00 19.85
CA ALA A 586 -36.57 29.51 20.18
C ALA A 586 -36.64 30.06 21.61
N ARG A 587 -36.13 29.33 22.61
CA ARG A 587 -36.08 29.76 24.02
C ARG A 587 -35.34 31.08 24.23
N HIS A 588 -34.31 31.35 23.42
CA HIS A 588 -33.49 32.55 23.53
C HIS A 588 -33.89 33.66 22.53
N GLY A 589 -34.98 33.50 21.78
CA GLY A 589 -35.47 34.52 20.85
C GLY A 589 -34.46 34.84 19.74
N THR A 590 -33.76 33.83 19.24
CA THR A 590 -32.75 33.93 18.17
C THR A 590 -32.90 32.77 17.18
N ASP A 591 -32.13 32.76 16.10
CA ASP A 591 -32.14 31.66 15.12
C ASP A 591 -30.96 30.69 15.33
N PRO A 592 -31.13 29.39 14.97
CA PRO A 592 -30.10 28.37 15.15
C PRO A 592 -28.75 28.74 14.51
N THR A 593 -28.79 29.37 13.33
CA THR A 593 -27.59 29.77 12.59
C THR A 593 -26.79 30.82 13.37
N THR A 594 -27.46 31.81 13.96
CA THR A 594 -26.80 32.83 14.78
C THR A 594 -26.21 32.24 16.07
N ILE A 595 -26.80 31.18 16.65
CA ILE A 595 -26.20 30.45 17.79
C ILE A 595 -24.92 29.73 17.38
N VAL A 596 -24.91 29.07 16.22
CA VAL A 596 -23.71 28.38 15.71
C VAL A 596 -22.59 29.38 15.42
N VAL A 597 -22.91 30.52 14.80
CA VAL A 597 -21.93 31.60 14.56
C VAL A 597 -21.41 32.18 15.88
N ALA A 598 -22.28 32.42 16.87
CA ALA A 598 -21.87 32.87 18.20
C ALA A 598 -20.95 31.86 18.89
N PHE A 599 -21.26 30.57 18.76
CA PHE A 599 -20.42 29.49 19.29
C PHE A 599 -19.04 29.48 18.63
N ALA A 600 -18.97 29.56 17.29
CA ALA A 600 -17.70 29.59 16.57
C ALA A 600 -16.84 30.80 16.97
N LEU A 601 -17.45 31.99 17.07
CA LEU A 601 -16.75 33.19 17.52
C LEU A 601 -16.25 33.07 18.96
N LEU A 602 -17.08 32.58 19.88
CA LEU A 602 -16.67 32.33 21.27
C LEU A 602 -15.56 31.27 21.34
N HIS A 603 -15.62 30.24 20.51
CA HIS A 603 -14.60 29.18 20.49
C HIS A 603 -13.23 29.73 20.11
N GLU A 604 -13.18 30.54 19.05
CA GLU A 604 -11.95 31.20 18.60
C GLU A 604 -11.47 32.25 19.60
N LEU A 605 -12.36 33.13 20.10
CA LEU A 605 -11.98 34.15 21.07
C LEU A 605 -11.46 33.57 22.38
N THR A 606 -12.09 32.50 22.89
CA THR A 606 -11.60 31.80 24.08
C THR A 606 -10.32 31.00 23.82
N ALA A 607 -9.93 30.77 22.56
CA ALA A 607 -8.64 30.17 22.21
C ALA A 607 -7.56 31.24 22.16
N ILE A 608 -7.85 32.35 21.48
CA ILE A 608 -6.87 33.35 21.08
C ILE A 608 -6.60 34.34 22.21
N LEU A 609 -7.64 34.86 22.87
CA LEU A 609 -7.48 35.91 23.88
C LEU A 609 -6.61 35.45 25.08
N PRO A 610 -6.78 34.23 25.62
CA PRO A 610 -5.90 33.75 26.69
C PRO A 610 -4.45 33.57 26.22
N LEU A 611 -4.19 33.27 24.95
CA LEU A 611 -2.81 33.18 24.44
C LEU A 611 -2.12 34.55 24.47
N PHE A 612 -2.83 35.61 24.05
CA PHE A 612 -2.33 36.97 24.10
C PHE A 612 -2.14 37.52 25.52
N LEU A 613 -2.80 36.93 26.53
CA LEU A 613 -2.64 37.31 27.94
C LEU A 613 -1.58 36.47 28.67
N LEU A 614 -1.62 35.15 28.46
CA LEU A 614 -0.75 34.20 29.18
C LEU A 614 0.66 34.19 28.62
N ALA A 615 0.87 34.33 27.30
CA ALA A 615 2.21 34.29 26.73
C ALA A 615 3.09 35.45 27.23
N PRO A 616 2.64 36.72 27.23
CA PRO A 616 3.43 37.81 27.81
C PRO A 616 3.60 37.70 29.32
N LEU A 617 2.58 37.19 30.03
CA LEU A 617 2.63 36.98 31.47
C LEU A 617 3.66 35.91 31.87
N PHE A 618 3.67 34.78 31.16
CA PHE A 618 4.63 33.70 31.39
C PHE A 618 6.06 34.11 31.02
N ALA A 619 6.21 34.95 29.99
CA ALA A 619 7.50 35.55 29.64
C ALA A 619 7.99 36.51 30.74
N ALA A 620 7.11 37.39 31.22
CA ALA A 620 7.44 38.37 32.27
C ALA A 620 7.76 37.71 33.63
N LEU A 621 7.11 36.60 33.95
CA LEU A 621 7.32 35.87 35.21
C LEU A 621 8.45 34.83 35.12
N GLY A 622 8.97 34.52 33.92
CA GLY A 622 10.00 33.51 33.74
C GLY A 622 9.57 32.07 34.08
N VAL A 623 8.28 31.81 34.19
CA VAL A 623 7.72 30.51 34.67
C VAL A 623 7.53 29.47 33.57
N SER A 624 7.99 29.75 32.35
CA SER A 624 7.63 28.96 31.16
C SER A 624 8.16 27.53 31.22
N GLU A 625 9.41 27.35 31.67
CA GLU A 625 10.01 26.03 31.87
C GLU A 625 9.37 25.28 33.04
N SER A 626 9.16 25.95 34.18
CA SER A 626 8.49 25.34 35.35
C SER A 626 7.08 24.84 35.02
N ILE A 627 6.35 25.53 34.13
CA ILE A 627 5.04 25.07 33.65
C ILE A 627 5.19 23.82 32.77
N LEU A 628 6.16 23.78 31.87
CA LEU A 628 6.39 22.59 31.01
C LEU A 628 6.83 21.38 31.84
N ASP A 629 7.72 21.58 32.81
CA ASP A 629 8.17 20.54 33.73
C ASP A 629 7.03 20.04 34.62
N PHE A 630 6.20 20.95 35.14
CA PHE A 630 5.00 20.57 35.89
C PHE A 630 4.04 19.74 35.03
N LEU A 631 3.83 20.12 33.77
CA LEU A 631 2.95 19.39 32.86
C LEU A 631 3.50 18.01 32.49
N GLU A 632 4.81 17.89 32.36
CA GLU A 632 5.49 16.62 32.11
C GLU A 632 5.45 15.70 33.34
N SER A 633 5.63 16.26 34.54
CA SER A 633 5.45 15.55 35.81
C SER A 633 4.00 15.10 36.03
N PHE A 634 3.04 15.96 35.72
CA PHE A 634 1.61 15.65 35.76
C PHE A 634 1.23 14.57 34.74
N ARG A 635 1.84 14.58 33.54
CA ARG A 635 1.71 13.50 32.55
C ARG A 635 2.16 12.16 33.11
N THR A 636 3.32 12.10 33.77
CA THR A 636 3.82 10.85 34.38
C THR A 636 2.97 10.37 35.55
N SER A 637 2.39 11.29 36.33
CA SER A 637 1.49 10.96 37.45
C SER A 637 0.14 10.39 36.99
N LEU A 638 -0.44 10.93 35.91
CA LEU A 638 -1.68 10.43 35.30
C LEU A 638 -1.56 9.00 34.72
N VAL A 639 -0.33 8.51 34.49
CA VAL A 639 -0.07 7.15 33.98
C VAL A 639 -0.01 6.13 35.12
N SER A 640 0.20 6.55 36.38
CA SER A 640 0.35 5.64 37.52
C SER A 640 -0.95 5.26 38.24
N GLU A 641 -2.07 5.95 38.01
CA GLU A 641 -3.35 5.60 38.65
C GLU A 641 -4.25 4.78 37.73
N GLU A 642 -4.36 3.49 38.07
CA GLU A 642 -5.22 2.49 37.46
C GLU A 642 -6.70 2.74 37.85
N THR A 643 -7.30 3.84 37.36
CA THR A 643 -8.75 4.03 37.43
C THR A 643 -9.36 4.55 36.12
N GLN A 644 -10.16 3.70 35.51
CA GLN A 644 -10.87 3.88 34.24
C GLN A 644 -11.83 5.08 34.23
N SER A 645 -11.44 6.16 33.55
CA SER A 645 -12.39 7.19 33.13
C SER A 645 -12.11 7.60 31.69
N ALA A 646 -13.15 7.66 30.86
CA ALA A 646 -13.05 8.15 29.47
C ALA A 646 -12.54 9.60 29.38
N LEU A 647 -12.64 10.36 30.49
CA LEU A 647 -12.06 11.69 30.62
C LEU A 647 -10.53 11.61 30.77
N HIS A 648 -10.03 10.65 31.55
CA HIS A 648 -8.58 10.42 31.75
C HIS A 648 -7.89 10.02 30.44
N ALA A 649 -8.47 9.08 29.69
CA ALA A 649 -7.93 8.66 28.39
C ALA A 649 -7.86 9.83 27.39
N LYS A 650 -8.90 10.67 27.34
CA LYS A 650 -8.93 11.87 26.48
C LYS A 650 -7.97 12.96 26.96
N LEU A 651 -7.84 13.17 28.28
CA LEU A 651 -6.89 14.12 28.85
C LEU A 651 -5.46 13.70 28.51
N HIS A 652 -5.15 12.41 28.65
CA HIS A 652 -3.84 11.85 28.31
C HIS A 652 -3.54 11.97 26.81
N GLU A 653 -4.48 11.60 25.93
CA GLU A 653 -4.34 11.78 24.47
C GLU A 653 -4.06 13.25 24.10
N TRP A 654 -4.74 14.18 24.77
CA TRP A 654 -4.58 15.61 24.51
C TRP A 654 -3.26 16.17 25.05
N ILE A 655 -2.84 15.76 26.25
CA ILE A 655 -1.53 16.10 26.80
C ILE A 655 -0.46 15.61 25.84
N VAL A 656 -0.47 14.32 25.47
CA VAL A 656 0.51 13.71 24.54
C VAL A 656 0.56 14.45 23.20
N ARG A 657 -0.60 14.82 22.64
CA ARG A 657 -0.64 15.57 21.37
C ARG A 657 -0.13 17.00 21.55
N GLY A 658 -0.43 17.63 22.68
CA GLY A 658 0.07 18.96 23.07
C GLY A 658 1.59 18.97 23.27
N THR A 659 2.15 18.04 24.04
CA THR A 659 3.60 17.92 24.24
C THR A 659 4.30 17.58 22.93
N LYS A 660 3.79 16.65 22.10
CA LYS A 660 4.40 16.36 20.78
C LYS A 660 4.45 17.58 19.87
N VAL A 661 3.40 18.41 19.85
CA VAL A 661 3.38 19.66 19.07
C VAL A 661 4.34 20.68 19.67
N ALA A 662 4.39 20.82 20.99
CA ALA A 662 5.32 21.70 21.70
C ALA A 662 6.78 21.31 21.46
N THR A 663 7.15 20.04 21.64
CA THR A 663 8.50 19.51 21.37
C THR A 663 8.90 19.69 19.90
N LYS A 664 7.95 19.52 18.97
CA LYS A 664 8.18 19.76 17.54
C LYS A 664 8.34 21.25 17.21
N LEU A 665 7.68 22.14 17.96
CA LEU A 665 7.84 23.58 17.80
C LEU A 665 9.16 24.04 18.42
N CYS A 666 9.50 23.60 19.63
CA CYS A 666 10.77 23.89 20.31
C CYS A 666 11.96 23.38 19.48
N SER A 667 11.96 22.13 19.03
CA SER A 667 13.04 21.60 18.17
C SER A 667 13.22 22.38 16.86
N ARG A 668 12.12 22.89 16.29
CA ARG A 668 12.17 23.79 15.13
C ARG A 668 12.67 25.19 15.48
N CYS A 669 12.37 25.68 16.68
CA CYS A 669 12.90 26.95 17.17
C CYS A 669 14.41 26.81 17.47
N ASP A 670 14.85 25.69 18.03
CA ASP A 670 16.26 25.34 18.23
C ASP A 670 17.00 25.25 16.88
N GLU A 671 16.38 24.67 15.85
CA GLU A 671 16.87 24.68 14.46
C GLU A 671 16.95 26.10 13.87
N TYR A 672 15.98 26.97 14.17
CA TYR A 672 15.97 28.36 13.71
C TYR A 672 16.94 29.29 14.46
N LEU A 673 17.26 28.96 15.72
CA LEU A 673 18.19 29.69 16.59
C LEU A 673 19.64 29.19 16.45
N ALA A 674 19.88 28.14 15.65
CA ALA A 674 21.20 27.58 15.34
C ALA A 674 22.03 28.46 14.38
N THR A 675 21.98 29.79 14.53
CA THR A 675 23.05 30.69 14.09
C THR A 675 24.07 30.84 15.23
N PRO A 676 25.38 30.67 14.97
CA PRO A 676 26.40 30.68 16.01
C PRO A 676 26.73 32.11 16.47
N SER A 677 25.85 32.71 17.26
CA SER A 677 26.16 33.68 18.31
C SER A 677 24.89 34.05 19.08
N GLU A 678 24.96 33.95 20.41
CA GLU A 678 23.99 34.45 21.41
C GLU A 678 22.92 33.48 21.94
N ALA A 679 23.40 32.63 22.88
CA ALA A 679 22.82 32.21 24.16
C ALA A 679 21.38 31.62 24.25
N PRO A 680 21.17 30.59 25.11
CA PRO A 680 19.84 30.08 25.51
C PRO A 680 18.94 31.10 26.25
N ASN A 681 19.35 32.37 26.33
CA ASN A 681 18.64 33.48 26.97
C ASN A 681 18.14 34.53 25.96
N SER A 682 18.02 34.19 24.67
CA SER A 682 17.51 35.13 23.67
C SER A 682 16.04 35.51 24.00
N PRO A 683 15.66 36.81 23.93
CA PRO A 683 14.28 37.23 24.19
C PRO A 683 13.25 36.51 23.31
N VAL A 684 13.68 36.09 22.11
CA VAL A 684 12.86 35.34 21.15
C VAL A 684 12.63 33.90 21.61
N ALA A 685 13.67 33.23 22.11
CA ALA A 685 13.56 31.87 22.68
C ALA A 685 12.62 31.86 23.89
N LEU A 686 12.78 32.83 24.79
CA LEU A 686 11.92 32.97 25.98
C LEU A 686 10.46 33.22 25.57
N TRP A 687 10.23 34.11 24.60
CA TRP A 687 8.88 34.40 24.10
C TRP A 687 8.22 33.18 23.43
N LEU A 688 8.98 32.39 22.66
CA LEU A 688 8.49 31.17 22.02
C LEU A 688 8.17 30.06 23.04
N ALA A 689 9.00 29.90 24.07
CA ALA A 689 8.71 28.99 25.18
C ALA A 689 7.43 29.41 25.92
N SER A 690 7.27 30.70 26.23
CA SER A 690 6.08 31.23 26.89
C SER A 690 4.80 31.08 26.05
N LEU A 691 4.88 31.29 24.74
CA LEU A 691 3.77 31.07 23.81
C LEU A 691 3.36 29.60 23.77
N THR A 692 4.34 28.69 23.80
CA THR A 692 4.12 27.25 23.81
C THR A 692 3.46 26.79 25.11
N SER A 693 3.94 27.24 26.27
CA SER A 693 3.33 26.95 27.57
C SER A 693 1.90 27.49 27.66
N ALA A 694 1.65 28.72 27.18
CA ALA A 694 0.32 29.30 27.10
C ALA A 694 -0.61 28.47 26.19
N TYR A 695 -0.11 27.99 25.05
CA TYR A 695 -0.86 27.12 24.14
C TYR A 695 -1.32 25.82 24.80
N VAL A 696 -0.43 25.15 25.53
CA VAL A 696 -0.76 23.89 26.21
C VAL A 696 -1.82 24.13 27.30
N VAL A 697 -1.69 25.19 28.10
CA VAL A 697 -2.70 25.56 29.11
C VAL A 697 -4.07 25.83 28.47
N VAL A 698 -4.11 26.55 27.35
CA VAL A 698 -5.36 26.86 26.62
C VAL A 698 -6.02 25.61 26.03
N LYS A 699 -5.22 24.60 25.64
CA LYS A 699 -5.70 23.30 25.19
C LYS A 699 -6.20 22.43 26.32
N LEU A 700 -5.55 22.43 27.49
CA LEU A 700 -6.02 21.72 28.67
C LEU A 700 -7.40 22.23 29.14
N LEU A 701 -7.65 23.52 29.01
CA LEU A 701 -8.93 24.13 29.36
C LEU A 701 -10.03 23.93 28.30
N MET A 702 -9.76 23.27 27.18
CA MET A 702 -10.73 23.14 26.08
C MET A 702 -12.08 22.50 26.47
N PRO A 703 -12.21 21.53 27.39
CA PRO A 703 -13.53 21.01 27.78
C PRO A 703 -14.37 22.06 28.52
N VAL A 704 -13.73 22.80 29.44
CA VAL A 704 -14.35 23.91 30.18
C VAL A 704 -14.72 25.04 29.23
N ARG A 705 -13.84 25.37 28.28
CA ARG A 705 -14.08 26.38 27.25
C ARG A 705 -15.24 25.99 26.34
N LEU A 706 -15.30 24.75 25.88
CA LEU A 706 -16.41 24.26 25.05
C LEU A 706 -17.74 24.29 25.81
N ALA A 707 -17.75 23.86 27.07
CA ALA A 707 -18.94 23.95 27.92
C ALA A 707 -19.40 25.40 28.11
N ALA A 708 -18.47 26.32 28.37
CA ALA A 708 -18.75 27.75 28.49
C ALA A 708 -19.24 28.35 27.15
N CYS A 709 -18.64 27.98 26.02
CA CYS A 709 -19.08 28.42 24.69
C CYS A 709 -20.50 27.94 24.38
N VAL A 710 -20.82 26.68 24.69
CA VAL A 710 -22.18 26.13 24.54
C VAL A 710 -23.18 26.86 25.44
N ALA A 711 -22.79 27.20 26.67
CA ALA A 711 -23.64 27.93 27.61
C ALA A 711 -23.89 29.39 27.20
N LEU A 712 -22.84 30.09 26.73
CA LEU A 712 -22.88 31.52 26.41
C LEU A 712 -23.36 31.82 24.98
N ALA A 713 -23.22 30.89 24.04
CA ALA A 713 -23.59 31.10 22.64
C ALA A 713 -25.02 31.61 22.43
N PRO A 714 -26.07 31.13 23.12
CA PRO A 714 -27.42 31.67 22.97
C PRO A 714 -27.56 33.12 23.44
N TRP A 715 -26.86 33.49 24.52
CA TRP A 715 -26.85 34.86 25.04
C TRP A 715 -26.10 35.80 24.08
N THR A 716 -24.91 35.40 23.63
CA THR A 716 -24.08 36.16 22.68
C THR A 716 -24.77 36.33 21.33
N ALA A 717 -25.44 35.28 20.84
CA ALA A 717 -26.25 35.34 19.63
C ALA A 717 -27.36 36.40 19.72
N ARG A 718 -28.06 36.48 20.85
CA ARG A 718 -29.16 37.44 21.04
C ARG A 718 -28.66 38.87 21.25
N ARG A 719 -27.67 39.06 22.11
CA ARG A 719 -27.24 40.38 22.63
C ARG A 719 -26.17 41.05 21.78
N ALA A 720 -25.20 40.29 21.25
CA ALA A 720 -24.11 40.85 20.45
C ALA A 720 -24.40 40.76 18.95
N LEU A 721 -24.73 39.56 18.44
CA LEU A 721 -24.92 39.35 17.00
C LEU A 721 -26.29 39.80 16.49
N GLY A 722 -27.34 39.71 17.32
CA GLY A 722 -28.69 40.12 16.96
C GLY A 722 -28.82 41.59 16.51
N PRO A 723 -28.30 42.57 17.28
CA PRO A 723 -28.28 43.98 16.86
C PRO A 723 -27.45 44.21 15.59
N LEU A 724 -26.27 43.60 15.48
CA LEU A 724 -25.41 43.67 14.29
C LEU A 724 -26.10 43.14 13.03
N LYS A 725 -26.79 41.99 13.13
CA LYS A 725 -27.57 41.40 12.03
C LYS A 725 -28.74 42.29 11.61
N ARG A 726 -29.36 43.00 12.55
CA ARG A 726 -30.41 44.00 12.26
C ARG A 726 -29.86 45.28 11.61
N LEU A 727 -28.66 45.70 12.00
CA LEU A 727 -27.97 46.86 11.41
C LEU A 727 -27.54 46.56 9.97
N VAL A 728 -26.92 45.40 9.72
CA VAL A 728 -26.50 44.93 8.38
C VAL A 728 -27.68 44.71 7.44
N ARG A 729 -28.86 44.33 7.97
CA ARG A 729 -30.11 44.25 7.20
C ARG A 729 -30.79 45.60 6.95
N ARG A 730 -30.38 46.67 7.62
CA ARG A 730 -30.86 48.04 7.38
C ARG A 730 -29.96 48.81 6.41
N THR A 731 -28.71 48.39 6.25
CA THR A 731 -27.72 48.98 5.32
C THR A 731 -27.63 48.25 3.98
N ARG A 732 -28.33 47.12 3.83
CA ARG A 732 -28.70 46.48 2.57
C ARG A 732 -30.17 46.77 2.30
#